data_AF-A0A927VFS7-F1
#
_entry.id   AF-A0A927VFS7-F1
#
_cell.length_a   1.000
_cell.length_b   1.000
_cell.length_c   1.000
_cell.angle_alpha   90.00
_cell.angle_beta   90.00
_cell.angle_gamma   90.00
#
_symmetry.space_group_name_H-M   'P 1'
#
loop_
_entity.id
_entity.type
_entity.pdbx_description
1 polymer ?
#
loop_
_entity_poly.entity_id
_entity_poly.type
_entity_poly.pdbx_seq_one_letter_code
_entity_poly.pdbx_strand_id
1 'polypeptide(L)'
;MAPRKRVALLLGHVEESYQGLFIEGFFQQMFSNDYDVCVFAMYNKYQETAEREKGETTIFSLINPVLFDGIVILSDTIQTPGLAEKLEERFKDSYSGPVVCVDKKSKYYPSLITDHYFACKSLIEHLIVEHGYKDIAYLTGKEEHFHSQERLSAYKDCMNEHNLTIKDNRIFYGDFWYGCGETVVKKLLIDENGLPEAIACANDCMAISVGIALESYGLKVPEDIAVIGYDSIEDGKKSPSPLTSAPIPAKENGINAANMIYSLINNEEYTHFKTEKELFIGSSCGCKNCNSHWISGLRDSWKTIDSQEKFNSRFNCFMDDLISKSNFTDLMNTIFAAMYHLGDYDSFSLCLNSHWMNSEKLHNSDVRWDCYSEQILQVLNCKKDGSANNINYSNTFNKSILLPELYEDRDNPTAFFFTPLHFEERCLGYAVLSYGNEIKTYTEVYWMWLRNIMQGLECFRRFDAIKYIYQQLEVNQTRDTLTGLYNYQGMLQKFNNISGKYVGAIAVDIKGLSDINDKYGRGQGNYAIKTVSSILENLIERGFCCVLGNGEFVGVDLYDSDVFDEQIYIIKDELIKNIEEVRGLPYNLSVYVGCGFSYISDVKELEHLINTTVAQKNGNKIAEQKIKNRDTLTDEEFKEMMVVRDIIDNNRLLYHFQPIVNAKTGDIFAYEALMRADVEQFISPLTIIKYADYMGRLYDIEKLTFFNVLEKIGDNEQLFDGKKVFINSIPDNRLQGYDADELSVKLEKYSATVVVELTEQAELPDDELALMKKEYASLGIETAVDDYGTGYSNVTNLLRYMPDYVKIDRMLLSEIQDSPQKQHFVREIIEFAHNNDIMALAEGVETNVELQMLISLGVDLIQGYYTARPSKEILTIIDKDIKEEIARYHRQVMLGNGSKIYVAGKESRIHLAKLTADKYSIIEFVPDNIVHRDITLSGISGVTSNIVLEIKEGYNGRIVLDNASFAAGKNTACINIEENCNVTLVLKGENYLNDGGIRVEENSILTIEGDGDLAINSEKDNYFGIGNDLESNHGTVIFAQDGCVNIHCNGAKGVGIGSGYGGVIDIRKGKYIIELTGEEGVGIGSRSGDINIGIAMCNISIRLVTTNNVGIGSIYGNAEVSLSHILLQCVFGGTFSAGIGTLYGDEANINIANANFDMNLRAVVISAIGSAREFSSIEIKECGITIKGEGRDALAFGNHNRACKIKFIDCDIDSDIKSNLHLDVGALESDISIYNGRVSFKLNGNEIQREIRYEGL
;
A
#
# COMPACT_ATOMS: atom_id res chain seq x y z
N MET A 1 6.23 48.66 -38.25
CA MET A 1 5.82 47.63 -39.22
C MET A 1 4.52 47.01 -38.72
N ALA A 2 3.67 46.47 -39.59
CA ALA A 2 2.57 45.63 -39.10
C ALA A 2 3.18 44.40 -38.42
N PRO A 3 2.63 43.91 -37.30
CA PRO A 3 3.14 42.69 -36.67
C PRO A 3 3.08 41.54 -37.67
N ARG A 4 4.13 40.69 -37.69
CA ARG A 4 4.16 39.49 -38.54
C ARG A 4 2.96 38.62 -38.22
N LYS A 5 2.30 38.09 -39.26
CA LYS A 5 1.14 37.21 -39.11
C LYS A 5 1.54 35.87 -38.48
N ARG A 6 0.63 35.26 -37.72
CA ARG A 6 0.90 34.07 -36.91
C ARG A 6 -0.14 32.98 -37.15
N VAL A 7 0.31 31.73 -37.27
CA VAL A 7 -0.57 30.56 -37.39
C VAL A 7 -0.35 29.61 -36.21
N ALA A 8 -1.43 29.14 -35.60
CA ALA A 8 -1.36 28.10 -34.58
C ALA A 8 -1.50 26.71 -35.23
N LEU A 9 -0.61 25.78 -34.86
CA LEU A 9 -0.66 24.39 -35.28
C LEU A 9 -0.85 23.49 -34.05
N LEU A 10 -1.96 22.76 -33.97
CA LEU A 10 -2.34 21.94 -32.82
C LEU A 10 -2.23 20.46 -33.20
N LEU A 11 -1.43 19.69 -32.45
CA LEU A 11 -1.23 18.27 -32.68
C LEU A 11 -0.77 17.51 -31.43
N GLY A 12 -0.76 16.17 -31.50
CA GLY A 12 -0.15 15.30 -30.50
C GLY A 12 0.98 14.46 -31.07
N HIS A 13 1.97 14.15 -30.23
CA HIS A 13 3.08 13.22 -30.51
C HIS A 13 3.89 13.60 -31.76
N VAL A 14 4.60 14.72 -31.64
CA VAL A 14 5.30 15.44 -32.73
C VAL A 14 6.46 14.64 -33.32
N GLU A 15 7.12 13.82 -32.52
CA GLU A 15 8.29 13.01 -32.85
C GLU A 15 8.00 11.84 -33.79
N GLU A 16 6.72 11.47 -33.95
CA GLU A 16 6.34 10.44 -34.92
C GLU A 16 6.63 10.88 -36.36
N SER A 17 7.00 9.92 -37.21
CA SER A 17 7.49 10.18 -38.57
C SER A 17 6.47 10.95 -39.44
N TYR A 18 5.17 10.66 -39.32
CA TYR A 18 4.14 11.37 -40.07
C TYR A 18 4.06 12.85 -39.67
N GLN A 19 3.99 13.14 -38.37
CA GLN A 19 3.87 14.47 -37.78
C GLN A 19 5.09 15.31 -38.10
N GLY A 20 6.30 14.73 -37.97
CA GLY A 20 7.54 15.40 -38.32
C GLY A 20 7.57 15.82 -39.79
N LEU A 21 7.27 14.90 -40.72
CA LEU A 21 7.23 15.21 -42.15
C LEU A 21 6.13 16.23 -42.50
N PHE A 22 4.97 16.14 -41.86
CA PHE A 22 3.90 17.12 -42.01
C PHE A 22 4.36 18.52 -41.57
N ILE A 23 4.98 18.63 -40.40
CA ILE A 23 5.52 19.89 -39.87
C ILE A 23 6.57 20.47 -40.82
N GLU A 24 7.47 19.64 -41.35
CA GLU A 24 8.47 20.10 -42.33
C GLU A 24 7.82 20.76 -43.55
N GLY A 25 6.81 20.11 -44.13
CA GLY A 25 6.08 20.65 -45.27
C GLY A 25 5.30 21.92 -44.93
N PHE A 26 4.69 21.94 -43.74
CA PHE A 26 3.94 23.08 -43.23
C PHE A 26 4.84 24.31 -43.02
N PHE A 27 5.99 24.13 -42.36
CA PHE A 27 6.98 25.18 -42.11
C PHE A 27 7.58 25.71 -43.42
N GLN A 28 7.91 24.82 -44.36
CA GLN A 28 8.44 25.22 -45.67
C GLN A 28 7.54 26.26 -46.34
N GLN A 29 6.23 26.05 -46.31
CA GLN A 29 5.27 26.95 -46.94
C GLN A 29 4.97 28.18 -46.08
N MET A 30 4.81 28.05 -44.76
CA MET A 30 4.56 29.20 -43.87
C MET A 30 5.72 30.19 -43.85
N PHE A 31 6.97 29.71 -43.76
CA PHE A 31 8.15 30.57 -43.77
C PHE A 31 8.35 31.26 -45.12
N SER A 32 8.05 30.58 -46.24
CA SER A 32 8.08 31.20 -47.57
C SER A 32 7.10 32.36 -47.72
N ASN A 33 6.03 32.39 -46.91
CA ASN A 33 5.02 33.43 -46.88
C ASN A 33 5.26 34.50 -45.79
N ASP A 34 6.36 34.41 -45.04
CA ASP A 34 6.71 35.28 -43.90
C ASP A 34 5.70 35.22 -42.72
N TYR A 35 5.24 34.01 -42.35
CA TYR A 35 4.38 33.77 -41.19
C TYR A 35 5.14 33.07 -40.07
N ASP A 36 4.93 33.51 -38.83
CA ASP A 36 5.38 32.75 -37.65
C ASP A 36 4.42 31.59 -37.36
N VAL A 37 4.95 30.50 -36.81
CA VAL A 37 4.14 29.32 -36.45
C VAL A 37 4.27 29.03 -34.97
N CYS A 38 3.15 28.92 -34.25
CA CYS A 38 3.12 28.47 -32.86
C CYS A 38 2.52 27.07 -32.82
N VAL A 39 3.36 26.08 -32.54
CA VAL A 39 2.97 24.68 -32.42
C VAL A 39 2.57 24.40 -30.98
N PHE A 40 1.32 24.01 -30.73
CA PHE A 40 0.86 23.56 -29.41
C PHE A 40 0.78 22.05 -29.44
N ALA A 41 1.66 21.39 -28.70
CA ALA A 41 1.86 19.96 -28.76
C ALA A 41 1.62 19.29 -27.41
N MET A 42 0.78 18.25 -27.41
CA MET A 42 0.74 17.25 -26.34
C MET A 42 1.71 16.12 -26.68
N TYR A 43 2.23 15.44 -25.65
CA TYR A 43 3.28 14.44 -25.84
C TYR A 43 2.75 13.14 -26.40
N ASN A 44 1.67 12.61 -25.82
CA ASN A 44 1.10 11.34 -26.27
C ASN A 44 -0.20 11.57 -27.04
N LYS A 45 -0.51 10.69 -27.99
CA LYS A 45 -1.85 10.65 -28.59
C LYS A 45 -2.86 9.99 -27.64
N TYR A 46 -2.39 9.00 -26.89
CA TYR A 46 -3.17 8.21 -25.94
C TYR A 46 -2.53 8.32 -24.55
N GLN A 47 -3.32 8.70 -23.54
CA GLN A 47 -2.88 8.76 -22.16
C GLN A 47 -3.37 7.53 -21.39
N GLU A 48 -2.59 7.08 -20.41
CA GLU A 48 -2.90 5.90 -19.60
C GLU A 48 -3.95 6.17 -18.51
N THR A 49 -4.06 7.43 -18.04
CA THR A 49 -4.92 7.83 -16.91
C THR A 49 -5.68 9.11 -17.24
N ALA A 50 -6.88 9.27 -16.66
CA ALA A 50 -7.71 10.47 -16.85
C ALA A 50 -7.07 11.73 -16.24
N GLU A 51 -6.24 11.56 -15.22
CA GLU A 51 -5.45 12.63 -14.62
C GLU A 51 -4.38 13.14 -15.60
N ARG A 52 -3.62 12.24 -16.23
CA ARG A 52 -2.64 12.63 -17.28
C ARG A 52 -3.32 13.23 -18.49
N GLU A 53 -4.50 12.74 -18.88
CA GLU A 53 -5.30 13.39 -19.93
C GLU A 53 -5.52 14.86 -19.61
N LYS A 54 -5.90 15.21 -18.38
CA LYS A 54 -6.09 16.62 -17.99
C LYS A 54 -4.77 17.41 -18.05
N GLY A 55 -3.70 16.90 -17.46
CA GLY A 55 -2.41 17.60 -17.42
C GLY A 55 -1.79 17.83 -18.81
N GLU A 56 -1.75 16.80 -19.66
CA GLU A 56 -1.19 16.90 -21.02
C GLU A 56 -2.02 17.85 -21.89
N THR A 57 -3.35 17.79 -21.79
CA THR A 57 -4.23 18.58 -22.66
C THR A 57 -4.39 20.02 -22.21
N THR A 58 -3.87 20.36 -21.02
CA THR A 58 -3.88 21.72 -20.48
C THR A 58 -3.16 22.70 -21.43
N ILE A 59 -2.18 22.24 -22.24
CA ILE A 59 -1.48 23.08 -23.21
C ILE A 59 -2.42 23.81 -24.18
N PHE A 60 -3.53 23.17 -24.59
CA PHE A 60 -4.49 23.79 -25.49
C PHE A 60 -5.31 24.88 -24.79
N SER A 61 -5.47 24.83 -23.46
CA SER A 61 -6.12 25.89 -22.69
C SER A 61 -5.33 27.22 -22.72
N LEU A 62 -4.00 27.15 -22.93
CA LEU A 62 -3.11 28.30 -23.02
C LEU A 62 -3.42 29.18 -24.24
N ILE A 63 -3.93 28.58 -25.31
CA ILE A 63 -4.14 29.24 -26.60
C ILE A 63 -5.09 30.43 -26.42
N ASN A 64 -4.60 31.62 -26.76
CA ASN A 64 -5.38 32.83 -26.91
C ASN A 64 -5.68 33.03 -28.41
N PRO A 65 -6.89 32.70 -28.91
CA PRO A 65 -7.17 32.68 -30.35
C PRO A 65 -6.99 34.04 -31.04
N VAL A 66 -7.16 35.15 -30.30
CA VAL A 66 -7.04 36.52 -30.81
C VAL A 66 -5.63 36.84 -31.31
N LEU A 67 -4.61 36.07 -30.89
CA LEU A 67 -3.22 36.27 -31.30
C LEU A 67 -2.85 35.62 -32.63
N PHE A 68 -3.77 34.87 -33.25
CA PHE A 68 -3.49 34.08 -34.45
C PHE A 68 -4.37 34.52 -35.62
N ASP A 69 -3.76 34.60 -36.80
CA ASP A 69 -4.43 34.88 -38.07
C ASP A 69 -5.08 33.62 -38.66
N GLY A 70 -4.63 32.43 -38.28
CA GLY A 70 -5.26 31.16 -38.61
C GLY A 70 -4.90 30.03 -37.65
N ILE A 71 -5.74 29.00 -37.59
CA ILE A 71 -5.54 27.83 -36.73
C ILE A 71 -5.64 26.54 -37.56
N VAL A 72 -4.72 25.61 -37.37
CA VAL A 72 -4.72 24.29 -38.01
C VAL A 72 -4.73 23.21 -36.93
N ILE A 73 -5.67 22.27 -37.02
CA ILE A 73 -5.87 21.21 -36.03
C ILE A 73 -5.66 19.84 -36.69
N LEU A 74 -4.60 19.14 -36.32
CA LEU A 74 -4.38 17.74 -36.72
C LEU A 74 -5.23 16.84 -35.84
N SER A 75 -6.51 16.78 -36.16
CA SER A 75 -7.55 16.21 -35.29
C SER A 75 -7.33 14.72 -35.03
N ASP A 76 -6.79 13.99 -36.01
CA ASP A 76 -6.47 12.57 -35.87
C ASP A 76 -5.24 12.30 -34.97
N THR A 77 -4.44 13.32 -34.67
CA THR A 77 -3.30 13.17 -33.76
C THR A 77 -3.67 13.45 -32.30
N ILE A 78 -4.87 14.00 -32.06
CA ILE A 78 -5.40 14.34 -30.74
C ILE A 78 -6.47 13.28 -30.40
N GLN A 79 -6.01 12.12 -29.91
CA GLN A 79 -6.87 10.95 -29.66
C GLN A 79 -7.45 10.93 -28.24
N THR A 80 -7.20 11.95 -27.41
CA THR A 80 -7.88 12.11 -26.11
C THR A 80 -9.39 12.21 -26.32
N PRO A 81 -10.21 11.36 -25.66
CA PRO A 81 -11.64 11.26 -25.93
C PRO A 81 -12.38 12.61 -25.86
N GLY A 82 -12.98 13.02 -27.00
CA GLY A 82 -13.80 14.23 -27.10
C GLY A 82 -13.03 15.55 -27.08
N LEU A 83 -11.70 15.55 -27.05
CA LEU A 83 -10.91 16.78 -26.95
C LEU A 83 -10.90 17.56 -28.26
N ALA A 84 -10.66 16.89 -29.39
CA ALA A 84 -10.66 17.55 -30.70
C ALA A 84 -12.01 18.25 -30.97
N GLU A 85 -13.13 17.60 -30.63
CA GLU A 85 -14.47 18.17 -30.75
C GLU A 85 -14.65 19.38 -29.82
N LYS A 86 -14.18 19.32 -28.57
CA LYS A 86 -14.21 20.45 -27.64
C LYS A 86 -13.37 21.64 -28.11
N LEU A 87 -12.24 21.39 -28.77
CA LEU A 87 -11.42 22.44 -29.36
C LEU A 87 -12.14 23.12 -30.52
N GLU A 88 -12.75 22.34 -31.41
CA GLU A 88 -13.57 22.87 -32.50
C GLU A 88 -14.74 23.72 -31.98
N GLU A 89 -15.47 23.24 -30.95
CA GLU A 89 -16.55 24.00 -30.30
C GLU A 89 -16.04 25.29 -29.65
N ARG A 90 -14.92 25.22 -28.93
CA ARG A 90 -14.30 26.40 -28.30
C ARG A 90 -13.94 27.45 -29.35
N PHE A 91 -13.30 27.07 -30.45
CA PHE A 91 -12.90 28.03 -31.48
C PHE A 91 -14.11 28.59 -32.23
N LYS A 92 -15.19 27.81 -32.39
CA LYS A 92 -16.42 28.30 -33.02
C LYS A 92 -17.04 29.45 -32.23
N ASP A 93 -16.99 29.35 -30.90
CA ASP A 93 -17.59 30.34 -30.00
C ASP A 93 -16.65 31.53 -29.71
N SER A 94 -15.32 31.34 -29.80
CA SER A 94 -14.33 32.33 -29.34
C SER A 94 -13.39 32.88 -30.41
N TYR A 95 -13.41 32.38 -31.64
CA TYR A 95 -12.49 32.77 -32.71
C TYR A 95 -13.21 33.06 -34.03
N SER A 96 -12.88 34.19 -34.65
CA SER A 96 -13.49 34.63 -35.91
C SER A 96 -12.60 34.42 -37.13
N GLY A 97 -11.37 33.94 -36.95
CA GLY A 97 -10.44 33.65 -38.04
C GLY A 97 -10.64 32.26 -38.66
N PRO A 98 -9.93 31.94 -39.75
CA PRO A 98 -10.02 30.65 -40.41
C PRO A 98 -9.42 29.52 -39.55
N VAL A 99 -10.12 28.38 -39.55
CA VAL A 99 -9.67 27.13 -38.94
C VAL A 99 -9.69 26.03 -39.98
N VAL A 100 -8.66 25.19 -40.03
CA VAL A 100 -8.58 24.01 -40.91
C VAL A 100 -8.33 22.76 -40.07
N CYS A 101 -9.16 21.73 -40.26
CA CYS A 101 -8.96 20.42 -39.64
C CYS A 101 -8.25 19.47 -40.62
N VAL A 102 -7.32 18.65 -40.13
CA VAL A 102 -6.57 17.69 -40.93
C VAL A 102 -6.90 16.26 -40.49
N ASP A 103 -7.08 15.37 -41.46
CA ASP A 103 -7.33 13.92 -41.35
C ASP A 103 -8.61 13.48 -40.63
N LYS A 104 -9.36 14.41 -40.04
CA LYS A 104 -10.71 14.18 -39.51
C LYS A 104 -11.71 15.18 -40.10
N LYS A 105 -12.90 14.69 -40.48
CA LYS A 105 -14.00 15.54 -40.94
C LYS A 105 -14.55 16.37 -39.78
N SER A 106 -14.47 17.69 -39.88
CA SER A 106 -15.04 18.63 -38.92
C SER A 106 -16.51 18.89 -39.22
N LYS A 107 -17.27 19.20 -38.17
CA LYS A 107 -18.67 19.66 -38.28
C LYS A 107 -18.77 21.15 -38.63
N TYR A 108 -17.73 21.93 -38.34
CA TYR A 108 -17.77 23.39 -38.37
C TYR A 108 -16.81 23.99 -39.40
N TYR A 109 -15.71 23.29 -39.70
CA TYR A 109 -14.59 23.84 -40.46
C TYR A 109 -14.24 23.01 -41.69
N PRO A 110 -13.58 23.62 -42.70
CA PRO A 110 -13.01 22.89 -43.81
C PRO A 110 -12.01 21.82 -43.34
N SER A 111 -12.08 20.63 -43.94
CA SER A 111 -11.19 19.52 -43.62
C SER A 111 -10.33 19.11 -44.81
N LEU A 112 -9.02 18.98 -44.59
CA LEU A 112 -8.10 18.33 -45.51
C LEU A 112 -8.00 16.85 -45.11
N ILE A 113 -8.42 15.94 -45.98
CA ILE A 113 -8.33 14.49 -45.74
C ILE A 113 -7.23 13.93 -46.64
N THR A 114 -6.29 13.20 -46.05
CA THR A 114 -5.28 12.46 -46.80
C THR A 114 -5.93 11.34 -47.60
N ASP A 115 -5.62 11.25 -48.89
CA ASP A 115 -6.12 10.20 -49.77
C ASP A 115 -5.30 8.91 -49.57
N HIS A 116 -5.87 7.95 -48.83
CA HIS A 116 -5.24 6.64 -48.64
C HIS A 116 -5.69 5.60 -49.65
N TYR A 117 -6.76 5.89 -50.41
CA TYR A 117 -7.43 4.93 -51.28
C TYR A 117 -6.54 4.50 -52.43
N PHE A 118 -6.01 5.44 -53.22
CA PHE A 118 -5.22 5.10 -54.41
C PHE A 118 -3.92 4.40 -54.07
N ALA A 119 -3.22 4.85 -53.03
CA ALA A 119 -1.98 4.21 -52.58
C ALA A 119 -2.20 2.76 -52.12
N CYS A 120 -3.29 2.49 -51.38
CA CYS A 120 -3.65 1.14 -50.98
C CYS A 120 -4.07 0.29 -52.20
N LYS A 121 -4.83 0.87 -53.13
CA LYS A 121 -5.23 0.19 -54.36
C LYS A 121 -4.03 -0.24 -55.20
N SER A 122 -3.04 0.64 -55.40
CA SER A 122 -1.82 0.34 -56.16
C SER A 122 -0.97 -0.76 -55.53
N LEU A 123 -0.94 -0.87 -54.19
CA LEU A 123 -0.27 -1.96 -53.48
C LEU A 123 -0.92 -3.32 -53.72
N ILE A 124 -2.25 -3.39 -53.68
CA ILE A 124 -2.99 -4.62 -53.97
C ILE A 124 -2.87 -4.98 -55.46
N GLU A 125 -2.96 -3.98 -56.34
CA GLU A 125 -2.77 -4.17 -57.79
C GLU A 125 -1.35 -4.69 -58.10
N HIS A 126 -0.32 -4.23 -57.38
CA HIS A 126 1.04 -4.75 -57.50
C HIS A 126 1.12 -6.26 -57.19
N LEU A 127 0.45 -6.74 -56.14
CA LEU A 127 0.39 -8.18 -55.82
C LEU A 127 -0.30 -9.00 -56.93
N ILE A 128 -1.36 -8.45 -57.53
CA ILE A 128 -2.16 -9.15 -58.54
C ILE A 128 -1.45 -9.15 -59.91
N VAL A 129 -0.98 -7.99 -60.37
CA VAL A 129 -0.48 -7.78 -61.74
C VAL A 129 0.96 -8.24 -61.90
N GLU A 130 1.85 -7.92 -60.95
CA GLU A 130 3.28 -8.24 -61.06
C GLU A 130 3.58 -9.68 -60.62
N HIS A 131 2.91 -10.16 -59.56
CA HIS A 131 3.17 -11.50 -58.99
C HIS A 131 2.11 -12.54 -59.33
N GLY A 132 0.93 -12.13 -59.81
CA GLY A 132 -0.14 -13.05 -60.18
C GLY A 132 -0.90 -13.67 -59.00
N TYR A 133 -0.78 -13.10 -57.80
CA TYR A 133 -1.44 -13.61 -56.59
C TYR A 133 -2.96 -13.46 -56.66
N LYS A 134 -3.67 -14.49 -56.21
CA LYS A 134 -5.14 -14.62 -56.29
C LYS A 134 -5.81 -14.82 -54.93
N ASP A 135 -5.14 -15.43 -53.95
CA ASP A 135 -5.61 -15.54 -52.56
C ASP A 135 -4.83 -14.58 -51.65
N ILE A 136 -5.37 -13.37 -51.46
CA ILE A 136 -4.74 -12.29 -50.68
C ILE A 136 -5.57 -12.03 -49.42
N ALA A 137 -4.99 -12.26 -48.25
CA ALA A 137 -5.57 -11.86 -46.97
C ALA A 137 -5.32 -10.38 -46.68
N TYR A 138 -6.28 -9.72 -46.03
CA TYR A 138 -6.20 -8.30 -45.70
C TYR A 138 -6.35 -8.08 -44.20
N LEU A 139 -5.31 -7.52 -43.57
CA LEU A 139 -5.33 -7.10 -42.16
C LEU A 139 -5.59 -5.59 -42.10
N THR A 140 -6.84 -5.22 -41.85
CA THR A 140 -7.25 -3.82 -41.67
C THR A 140 -7.03 -3.34 -40.22
N GLY A 141 -7.20 -2.04 -39.97
CA GLY A 141 -7.15 -1.48 -38.62
C GLY A 141 -8.48 -1.59 -37.86
N LYS A 142 -8.77 -0.65 -36.95
CA LYS A 142 -10.02 -0.65 -36.17
C LYS A 142 -11.25 -0.52 -37.09
N GLU A 143 -12.30 -1.30 -36.83
CA GLU A 143 -13.49 -1.42 -37.69
C GLU A 143 -14.24 -0.10 -37.92
N GLU A 144 -14.37 0.71 -36.88
CA GLU A 144 -15.07 1.99 -36.93
C GLU A 144 -14.21 3.15 -37.45
N HIS A 145 -12.92 2.92 -37.71
CA HIS A 145 -11.99 3.98 -38.10
C HIS A 145 -12.09 4.33 -39.58
N PHE A 146 -12.17 5.63 -39.90
CA PHE A 146 -12.37 6.11 -41.27
C PHE A 146 -11.30 5.61 -42.24
N HIS A 147 -10.01 5.71 -41.87
CA HIS A 147 -8.92 5.20 -42.73
C HIS A 147 -8.94 3.68 -42.91
N SER A 148 -9.41 2.91 -41.93
CA SER A 148 -9.57 1.45 -42.08
C SER A 148 -10.64 1.12 -43.11
N GLN A 149 -11.76 1.85 -43.11
CA GLN A 149 -12.85 1.67 -44.06
C GLN A 149 -12.44 2.06 -45.48
N GLU A 150 -11.73 3.18 -45.61
CA GLU A 150 -11.22 3.65 -46.91
C GLU A 150 -10.20 2.66 -47.50
N ARG A 151 -9.20 2.21 -46.74
CA ARG A 151 -8.20 1.25 -47.21
C ARG A 151 -8.81 -0.14 -47.49
N LEU A 152 -9.75 -0.59 -46.67
CA LEU A 152 -10.51 -1.83 -46.92
C LEU A 152 -11.36 -1.73 -48.20
N SER A 153 -11.96 -0.57 -48.48
CA SER A 153 -12.69 -0.35 -49.74
C SER A 153 -11.76 -0.44 -50.96
N ALA A 154 -10.56 0.15 -50.88
CA ALA A 154 -9.55 0.06 -51.93
C ALA A 154 -9.13 -1.39 -52.22
N TYR A 155 -8.95 -2.21 -51.19
CA TYR A 155 -8.70 -3.65 -51.34
C TYR A 155 -9.87 -4.36 -52.03
N LYS A 156 -11.10 -4.16 -51.55
CA LYS A 156 -12.30 -4.82 -52.11
C LYS A 156 -12.51 -4.43 -53.58
N ASP A 157 -12.38 -3.16 -53.91
CA ASP A 157 -12.58 -2.66 -55.26
C ASP A 157 -11.49 -3.17 -56.21
N CYS A 158 -10.22 -3.21 -55.78
CA CYS A 158 -9.12 -3.78 -56.56
C CYS A 158 -9.32 -5.28 -56.87
N MET A 159 -9.72 -6.07 -55.87
CA MET A 159 -9.99 -7.50 -56.02
C MET A 159 -11.16 -7.74 -57.00
N ASN A 160 -12.23 -6.96 -56.88
CA ASN A 160 -13.40 -7.04 -57.75
C ASN A 160 -13.08 -6.65 -59.20
N GLU A 161 -12.32 -5.59 -59.42
CA GLU A 161 -11.89 -5.14 -60.77
C GLU A 161 -11.09 -6.21 -61.52
N HIS A 162 -10.32 -7.03 -60.78
CA HIS A 162 -9.54 -8.14 -61.32
C HIS A 162 -10.30 -9.49 -61.34
N ASN A 163 -11.60 -9.49 -61.04
CA ASN A 163 -12.45 -10.68 -60.96
C ASN A 163 -11.96 -11.75 -59.96
N LEU A 164 -11.37 -11.33 -58.84
CA LEU A 164 -10.93 -12.21 -57.76
C LEU A 164 -12.02 -12.33 -56.67
N THR A 165 -12.14 -13.52 -56.07
CA THR A 165 -13.14 -13.78 -55.03
C THR A 165 -12.63 -13.32 -53.67
N ILE A 166 -13.38 -12.43 -53.01
CA ILE A 166 -13.07 -11.97 -51.64
C ILE A 166 -13.73 -12.95 -50.66
N LYS A 167 -12.94 -13.55 -49.77
CA LYS A 167 -13.44 -14.47 -48.74
C LYS A 167 -13.51 -13.73 -47.40
N ASP A 168 -14.64 -13.81 -46.69
CA ASP A 168 -14.80 -13.09 -45.41
C ASP A 168 -13.80 -13.57 -44.33
N ASN A 169 -13.39 -14.84 -44.36
CA ASN A 169 -12.35 -15.39 -43.48
C ASN A 169 -10.92 -14.93 -43.81
N ARG A 170 -10.74 -14.11 -44.84
CA ARG A 170 -9.45 -13.52 -45.22
C ARG A 170 -9.36 -12.03 -44.86
N ILE A 171 -10.39 -11.46 -44.20
CA ILE A 171 -10.38 -10.08 -43.69
C ILE A 171 -10.24 -10.12 -42.17
N PHE A 172 -9.20 -9.47 -41.65
CA PHE A 172 -8.90 -9.40 -40.23
C PHE A 172 -8.85 -7.95 -39.75
N TYR A 173 -9.27 -7.71 -38.52
CA TYR A 173 -9.23 -6.38 -37.89
C TYR A 173 -8.15 -6.34 -36.82
N GLY A 174 -7.28 -5.34 -36.91
CA GLY A 174 -6.21 -5.04 -35.97
C GLY A 174 -6.37 -3.66 -35.33
N ASP A 175 -5.31 -3.19 -34.67
CA ASP A 175 -5.27 -1.95 -33.89
C ASP A 175 -4.23 -0.94 -34.39
N PHE A 176 -3.61 -1.21 -35.55
CA PHE A 176 -2.49 -0.48 -36.13
C PHE A 176 -1.14 -0.65 -35.40
N TRP A 177 -1.03 -1.54 -34.41
CA TRP A 177 0.19 -1.75 -33.61
C TRP A 177 0.81 -3.14 -33.80
N TYR A 178 2.04 -3.31 -33.28
CA TYR A 178 2.87 -4.51 -33.43
C TYR A 178 2.34 -5.78 -32.72
N GLY A 179 1.12 -5.77 -32.15
CA GLY A 179 0.59 -6.88 -31.35
C GLY A 179 -0.38 -7.82 -32.07
N CYS A 180 -0.96 -7.43 -33.20
CA CYS A 180 -2.10 -8.17 -33.77
C CYS A 180 -1.72 -9.31 -34.73
N GLY A 181 -0.48 -9.35 -35.22
CA GLY A 181 -0.03 -10.32 -36.24
C GLY A 181 -0.09 -11.79 -35.81
N GLU A 182 0.23 -12.10 -34.55
CA GLU A 182 0.22 -13.49 -34.06
C GLU A 182 -1.19 -14.10 -34.11
N THR A 183 -2.20 -13.33 -33.72
CA THR A 183 -3.60 -13.79 -33.77
C THR A 183 -4.06 -14.06 -35.20
N VAL A 184 -3.62 -13.22 -36.15
CA VAL A 184 -3.96 -13.36 -37.58
C VAL A 184 -3.28 -14.61 -38.16
N VAL A 185 -1.98 -14.78 -37.93
CA VAL A 185 -1.22 -15.94 -38.42
C VAL A 185 -1.74 -17.24 -37.81
N LYS A 186 -2.08 -17.28 -36.52
CA LYS A 186 -2.72 -18.46 -35.89
C LYS A 186 -4.03 -18.84 -36.56
N LYS A 187 -4.89 -17.86 -36.85
CA LYS A 187 -6.17 -18.09 -37.55
C LYS A 187 -5.97 -18.62 -38.97
N LEU A 188 -4.95 -18.14 -39.68
CA LEU A 188 -4.62 -18.60 -41.02
C LEU A 188 -4.02 -20.01 -41.03
N LEU A 189 -3.25 -20.40 -40.01
CA LEU A 189 -2.66 -21.74 -39.90
C LEU A 189 -3.68 -22.85 -39.64
N ILE A 190 -4.82 -22.52 -39.02
CA ILE A 190 -5.91 -23.46 -38.75
C ILE A 190 -7.05 -23.39 -39.77
N ASP A 191 -6.93 -22.53 -40.80
CA ASP A 191 -7.94 -22.38 -41.86
C ASP A 191 -7.94 -23.60 -42.78
N GLU A 192 -9.10 -24.23 -42.96
CA GLU A 192 -9.28 -25.40 -43.84
C GLU A 192 -8.94 -25.09 -45.32
N ASN A 193 -8.92 -23.80 -45.70
CA ASN A 193 -8.55 -23.34 -47.04
C ASN A 193 -7.03 -23.18 -47.25
N GLY A 194 -6.21 -23.45 -46.23
CA GLY A 194 -4.76 -23.30 -46.27
C GLY A 194 -4.28 -21.84 -46.18
N LEU A 195 -2.96 -21.66 -46.27
CA LEU A 195 -2.31 -20.34 -46.21
C LEU A 195 -2.58 -19.50 -47.47
N PRO A 196 -2.78 -18.17 -47.35
CA PRO A 196 -2.91 -17.28 -48.50
C PRO A 196 -1.56 -17.08 -49.20
N GLU A 197 -1.58 -16.65 -50.46
CA GLU A 197 -0.35 -16.34 -51.22
C GLU A 197 0.30 -15.04 -50.74
N ALA A 198 -0.51 -14.10 -50.25
CA ALA A 198 -0.03 -12.84 -49.68
C ALA A 198 -0.91 -12.34 -48.53
N ILE A 199 -0.32 -11.58 -47.61
CA ILE A 199 -1.01 -10.82 -46.57
C ILE A 199 -0.70 -9.33 -46.79
N ALA A 200 -1.74 -8.56 -47.08
CA ALA A 200 -1.66 -7.12 -47.17
C ALA A 200 -2.16 -6.48 -45.87
N CYS A 201 -1.30 -5.68 -45.25
CA CYS A 201 -1.63 -5.02 -43.98
C CYS A 201 -1.93 -3.54 -44.22
N ALA A 202 -2.92 -3.00 -43.51
CA ALA A 202 -3.30 -1.60 -43.60
C ALA A 202 -2.26 -0.65 -43.01
N ASN A 203 -1.23 -1.13 -42.30
CA ASN A 203 -0.01 -0.39 -42.02
C ASN A 203 1.24 -1.28 -41.83
N ASP A 204 2.41 -0.66 -41.80
CA ASP A 204 3.71 -1.33 -41.67
C ASP A 204 3.92 -1.96 -40.29
N CYS A 205 3.44 -1.36 -39.20
CA CYS A 205 3.58 -1.94 -37.86
C CYS A 205 2.89 -3.31 -37.76
N MET A 206 1.65 -3.40 -38.27
CA MET A 206 0.92 -4.67 -38.33
C MET A 206 1.62 -5.67 -39.27
N ALA A 207 2.16 -5.20 -40.41
CA ALA A 207 2.92 -6.04 -41.34
C ALA A 207 4.19 -6.63 -40.70
N ILE A 208 4.91 -5.83 -39.92
CA ILE A 208 6.06 -6.29 -39.14
C ILE A 208 5.63 -7.33 -38.11
N SER A 209 4.51 -7.12 -37.41
CA SER A 209 4.02 -8.14 -36.46
C SER A 209 3.62 -9.45 -37.13
N VAL A 210 3.07 -9.39 -38.35
CA VAL A 210 2.78 -10.57 -39.16
C VAL A 210 4.09 -11.26 -39.55
N GLY A 211 5.12 -10.51 -39.95
CA GLY A 211 6.46 -11.04 -40.23
C GLY A 211 7.09 -11.77 -39.02
N ILE A 212 7.02 -11.17 -37.84
CA ILE A 212 7.48 -11.79 -36.57
C ILE A 212 6.73 -13.10 -36.31
N ALA A 213 5.40 -13.09 -36.47
CA ALA A 213 4.58 -14.26 -36.23
C ALA A 213 4.90 -15.38 -37.24
N LEU A 214 5.00 -15.08 -38.53
CA LEU A 214 5.38 -16.06 -39.56
C LEU A 214 6.75 -16.69 -39.27
N GLU A 215 7.74 -15.88 -38.92
CA GLU A 215 9.09 -16.35 -38.54
C GLU A 215 9.01 -17.30 -37.33
N SER A 216 8.21 -16.97 -36.32
CA SER A 216 8.04 -17.81 -35.12
C SER A 216 7.42 -19.19 -35.39
N TYR A 217 6.64 -19.30 -36.48
CA TYR A 217 6.06 -20.56 -36.97
C TYR A 217 6.92 -21.26 -38.04
N GLY A 218 8.11 -20.73 -38.32
CA GLY A 218 9.05 -21.30 -39.30
C GLY A 218 8.69 -21.04 -40.77
N LEU A 219 7.78 -20.09 -41.05
CA LEU A 219 7.40 -19.68 -42.39
C LEU A 219 8.27 -18.50 -42.87
N LYS A 220 8.64 -18.50 -44.14
CA LYS A 220 9.52 -17.50 -44.76
C LYS A 220 8.74 -16.45 -45.53
N VAL A 221 9.21 -15.20 -45.42
CA VAL A 221 8.72 -14.05 -46.18
C VAL A 221 9.82 -13.63 -47.16
N PRO A 222 9.60 -13.68 -48.49
CA PRO A 222 8.32 -13.89 -49.19
C PRO A 222 8.04 -15.35 -49.65
N GLU A 223 8.96 -16.31 -49.43
CA GLU A 223 8.90 -17.61 -50.13
C GLU A 223 7.65 -18.45 -49.84
N ASP A 224 7.16 -18.42 -48.61
CA ASP A 224 5.95 -19.15 -48.22
C ASP A 224 4.71 -18.25 -48.29
N ILE A 225 4.84 -16.99 -47.83
CA ILE A 225 3.79 -15.97 -47.88
C ILE A 225 4.42 -14.60 -48.12
N ALA A 226 3.93 -13.86 -49.12
CA ALA A 226 4.31 -12.47 -49.32
C ALA A 226 3.63 -11.55 -48.29
N VAL A 227 4.35 -10.55 -47.78
CA VAL A 227 3.80 -9.59 -46.82
C VAL A 227 4.04 -8.18 -47.33
N ILE A 228 2.99 -7.36 -47.37
CA ILE A 228 3.10 -5.94 -47.70
C ILE A 228 2.46 -5.10 -46.60
N GLY A 229 2.95 -3.87 -46.46
CA GLY A 229 2.38 -2.88 -45.55
C GLY A 229 2.00 -1.59 -46.27
N TYR A 230 1.79 -0.58 -45.45
CA TYR A 230 1.38 0.76 -45.83
C TYR A 230 1.98 1.72 -44.78
N ASP A 231 2.51 2.89 -45.16
CA ASP A 231 3.19 3.95 -44.37
C ASP A 231 4.67 4.15 -44.76
N SER A 232 5.38 3.08 -45.16
CA SER A 232 6.82 3.09 -45.49
C SER A 232 7.70 3.59 -44.35
N ILE A 233 7.44 3.13 -43.12
CA ILE A 233 8.23 3.46 -41.93
C ILE A 233 9.65 2.88 -42.04
N GLU A 234 10.61 3.52 -41.38
CA GLU A 234 12.02 3.09 -41.43
C GLU A 234 12.24 1.66 -40.94
N ASP A 235 11.50 1.23 -39.90
CA ASP A 235 11.58 -0.13 -39.38
C ASP A 235 11.17 -1.16 -40.43
N GLY A 236 10.14 -0.86 -41.23
CA GLY A 236 9.67 -1.71 -42.33
C GLY A 236 10.72 -1.84 -43.45
N LYS A 237 11.39 -0.73 -43.80
CA LYS A 237 12.47 -0.73 -44.81
C LYS A 237 13.70 -1.52 -44.37
N LYS A 238 13.99 -1.54 -43.06
CA LYS A 238 15.13 -2.25 -42.46
C LYS A 238 14.80 -3.66 -41.98
N SER A 239 13.59 -4.17 -42.21
CA SER A 239 13.21 -5.55 -41.91
C SER A 239 14.13 -6.56 -42.62
N PRO A 240 14.27 -7.81 -42.10
CA PRO A 240 15.10 -8.85 -42.73
C PRO A 240 14.77 -9.07 -44.20
N SER A 241 13.47 -9.03 -44.52
CA SER A 241 12.96 -8.81 -45.87
C SER A 241 12.34 -7.41 -45.93
N PRO A 242 13.01 -6.39 -46.51
CA PRO A 242 12.49 -5.04 -46.62
C PRO A 242 11.05 -5.01 -47.10
N LEU A 243 10.20 -4.32 -46.35
CA LEU A 243 8.76 -4.32 -46.58
C LEU A 243 8.40 -3.55 -47.85
N THR A 244 7.63 -4.14 -48.75
CA THR A 244 6.97 -3.41 -49.83
C THR A 244 5.82 -2.62 -49.24
N SER A 245 5.83 -1.29 -49.43
CA SER A 245 4.91 -0.38 -48.76
C SER A 245 4.66 0.88 -49.58
N ALA A 246 3.51 1.54 -49.34
CA ALA A 246 3.18 2.82 -49.94
C ALA A 246 3.48 3.95 -48.94
N PRO A 247 4.25 4.99 -49.33
CA PRO A 247 4.52 6.12 -48.44
C PRO A 247 3.29 7.01 -48.30
N ILE A 248 3.00 7.48 -47.09
CA ILE A 248 2.00 8.54 -46.89
C ILE A 248 2.60 9.87 -47.39
N PRO A 249 1.87 10.69 -48.18
CA PRO A 249 2.34 12.01 -48.64
C PRO A 249 2.29 13.06 -47.52
N ALA A 250 2.82 12.75 -46.33
CA ALA A 250 2.72 13.55 -45.11
C ALA A 250 3.27 14.98 -45.29
N LYS A 251 4.42 15.11 -45.95
CA LYS A 251 5.05 16.40 -46.25
C LYS A 251 4.21 17.24 -47.20
N GLU A 252 3.70 16.62 -48.26
CA GLU A 252 2.85 17.28 -49.24
C GLU A 252 1.50 17.68 -48.65
N ASN A 253 0.95 16.89 -47.72
CA ASN A 253 -0.22 17.26 -46.92
C ASN A 253 0.06 18.47 -46.02
N GLY A 254 1.26 18.54 -45.41
CA GLY A 254 1.70 19.72 -44.66
C GLY A 254 1.72 20.98 -45.52
N ILE A 255 2.26 20.89 -46.74
CA ILE A 255 2.25 21.97 -47.73
C ILE A 255 0.82 22.35 -48.11
N ASN A 256 -0.04 21.37 -48.36
CA ASN A 256 -1.44 21.59 -48.74
C ASN A 256 -2.26 22.25 -47.63
N ALA A 257 -2.10 21.81 -46.38
CA ALA A 257 -2.72 22.43 -45.21
C ALA A 257 -2.25 23.88 -45.04
N ALA A 258 -0.96 24.12 -45.22
CA ALA A 258 -0.37 25.47 -45.19
C ALA A 258 -0.93 26.38 -46.29
N ASN A 259 -1.03 25.88 -47.53
CA ASN A 259 -1.63 26.63 -48.64
C ASN A 259 -3.12 26.93 -48.41
N MET A 260 -3.85 25.96 -47.86
CA MET A 260 -5.27 26.11 -47.57
C MET A 260 -5.51 27.17 -46.50
N ILE A 261 -4.78 27.12 -45.37
CA ILE A 261 -4.93 28.15 -44.33
C ILE A 261 -4.47 29.51 -44.83
N TYR A 262 -3.37 29.59 -45.60
CA TYR A 262 -2.92 30.84 -46.22
C TYR A 262 -3.98 31.45 -47.15
N SER A 263 -4.60 30.62 -48.01
CA SER A 263 -5.64 31.07 -48.92
C SER A 263 -6.86 31.60 -48.16
N LEU A 264 -7.27 30.92 -47.09
CA LEU A 264 -8.37 31.37 -46.24
C LEU A 264 -8.05 32.67 -45.49
N ILE A 265 -6.82 32.86 -45.01
CA ILE A 265 -6.37 34.09 -44.35
C ILE A 265 -6.42 35.28 -45.32
N ASN A 266 -6.06 35.07 -46.59
CA ASN A 266 -5.98 36.13 -47.60
C ASN A 266 -7.22 36.25 -48.50
N ASN A 267 -8.25 35.43 -48.26
CA ASN A 267 -9.47 35.30 -49.08
C ASN A 267 -9.18 34.93 -50.56
N GLU A 268 -8.25 34.00 -50.78
CA GLU A 268 -7.89 33.44 -52.08
C GLU A 268 -8.59 32.08 -52.33
N GLU A 269 -8.73 31.69 -53.59
CA GLU A 269 -9.38 30.43 -53.98
C GLU A 269 -8.40 29.26 -53.85
N TYR A 270 -8.74 28.25 -53.05
CA TYR A 270 -7.89 27.07 -52.84
C TYR A 270 -8.18 25.99 -53.90
N THR A 271 -7.17 25.63 -54.70
CA THR A 271 -7.19 24.45 -55.57
C THR A 271 -6.54 23.26 -54.90
N HIS A 272 -7.30 22.16 -54.78
CA HIS A 272 -6.83 20.89 -54.23
C HIS A 272 -5.84 20.21 -55.18
N PHE A 273 -4.67 19.82 -54.68
CA PHE A 273 -3.63 19.09 -55.43
C PHE A 273 -3.69 17.59 -55.10
N LYS A 274 -3.81 16.75 -56.13
CA LYS A 274 -3.58 15.31 -56.00
C LYS A 274 -2.09 15.01 -56.01
N THR A 275 -1.63 14.20 -55.07
CA THR A 275 -0.23 13.79 -54.96
C THR A 275 -0.14 12.28 -55.14
N GLU A 276 0.50 11.81 -56.20
CA GLU A 276 0.83 10.40 -56.41
C GLU A 276 2.32 10.21 -56.08
N LYS A 277 2.65 9.33 -55.12
CA LYS A 277 4.01 8.87 -54.86
C LYS A 277 4.18 7.43 -55.35
N GLU A 278 5.36 7.14 -55.89
CA GLU A 278 5.73 5.78 -56.28
C GLU A 278 5.85 4.87 -55.06
N LEU A 279 5.45 3.61 -55.23
CA LEU A 279 5.53 2.58 -54.19
C LEU A 279 7.00 2.30 -53.82
N PHE A 280 7.26 2.10 -52.53
CA PHE A 280 8.52 1.55 -52.10
C PHE A 280 8.51 0.03 -52.30
N ILE A 281 9.22 -0.45 -53.32
CA ILE A 281 9.34 -1.88 -53.63
C ILE A 281 10.47 -2.51 -52.82
N GLY A 282 10.10 -3.22 -51.76
CA GLY A 282 10.98 -4.06 -50.94
C GLY A 282 11.06 -5.50 -51.47
N SER A 283 11.74 -6.39 -50.75
CA SER A 283 11.80 -7.82 -51.11
C SER A 283 10.65 -8.65 -50.53
N SER A 284 9.89 -8.12 -49.56
CA SER A 284 8.81 -8.85 -48.87
C SER A 284 7.62 -9.24 -49.75
N CYS A 285 7.51 -8.68 -50.96
CA CYS A 285 6.50 -9.04 -51.97
C CYS A 285 6.98 -10.11 -52.97
N GLY A 286 8.28 -10.44 -53.02
CA GLY A 286 8.86 -11.38 -53.99
C GLY A 286 9.56 -10.75 -55.21
N CYS A 287 9.61 -9.41 -55.34
CA CYS A 287 10.26 -8.74 -56.48
C CYS A 287 11.78 -8.96 -56.51
N LYS A 288 12.33 -9.26 -57.71
CA LYS A 288 13.78 -9.45 -57.93
C LYS A 288 14.56 -8.15 -58.18
N ASN A 289 13.88 -7.11 -58.68
CA ASN A 289 14.41 -5.75 -58.86
C ASN A 289 13.83 -4.83 -57.78
N CYS A 290 14.24 -5.01 -56.53
CA CYS A 290 13.78 -4.23 -55.39
C CYS A 290 14.72 -3.05 -55.10
N ASN A 291 14.18 -1.96 -54.52
CA ASN A 291 14.93 -0.76 -54.12
C ASN A 291 15.91 -1.03 -52.95
N SER A 292 16.08 -2.29 -52.54
CA SER A 292 16.90 -2.75 -51.41
C SER A 292 18.40 -2.50 -51.54
N HIS A 293 18.91 -2.29 -52.77
CA HIS A 293 20.34 -2.07 -53.01
C HIS A 293 20.88 -0.77 -52.38
N TRP A 294 20.00 0.14 -51.91
CA TRP A 294 20.34 1.44 -51.33
C TRP A 294 20.17 1.51 -49.81
N ILE A 295 19.78 0.41 -49.15
CA ILE A 295 19.44 0.38 -47.71
C ILE A 295 20.62 -0.18 -46.91
N SER A 296 21.25 0.67 -46.09
CA SER A 296 22.30 0.24 -45.16
C SER A 296 21.71 -0.25 -43.83
N GLY A 297 22.21 -1.38 -43.30
CA GLY A 297 21.84 -1.86 -41.96
C GLY A 297 20.52 -2.64 -41.92
N LEU A 298 20.36 -3.63 -42.79
CA LEU A 298 19.30 -4.62 -42.69
C LEU A 298 19.38 -5.37 -41.35
N ARG A 299 18.23 -5.67 -40.75
CA ARG A 299 18.14 -6.40 -39.49
C ARG A 299 18.27 -7.91 -39.71
N ASP A 300 18.90 -8.60 -38.75
CA ASP A 300 19.08 -10.06 -38.77
C ASP A 300 17.82 -10.85 -38.36
N SER A 301 16.89 -10.22 -37.65
CA SER A 301 15.63 -10.81 -37.19
C SER A 301 14.50 -9.77 -37.23
N TRP A 302 13.25 -10.25 -37.29
CA TRP A 302 12.08 -9.38 -37.18
C TRP A 302 11.86 -8.83 -35.76
N LYS A 303 12.41 -9.47 -34.71
CA LYS A 303 12.36 -9.01 -33.31
C LYS A 303 13.34 -7.86 -33.03
N THR A 304 12.95 -6.91 -32.19
CA THR A 304 13.76 -5.73 -31.80
C THR A 304 14.22 -5.81 -30.34
N ILE A 305 15.54 -5.75 -30.14
CA ILE A 305 16.20 -5.31 -28.91
C ILE A 305 17.45 -4.59 -29.42
N ASP A 306 17.46 -3.27 -29.59
CA ASP A 306 18.73 -2.52 -29.60
C ASP A 306 18.56 -1.00 -29.72
N SER A 307 18.80 -0.30 -28.60
CA SER A 307 19.60 0.94 -28.47
C SER A 307 19.31 1.76 -27.20
N GLN A 308 18.35 1.34 -26.36
CA GLN A 308 17.90 2.11 -25.19
C GLN A 308 18.87 2.13 -23.99
N GLU A 309 19.70 1.11 -23.76
CA GLU A 309 20.43 0.97 -22.49
C GLU A 309 21.48 2.07 -22.23
N LYS A 310 22.15 2.60 -23.26
CA LYS A 310 23.14 3.71 -23.09
C LYS A 310 22.49 5.09 -23.07
N PHE A 311 21.31 5.23 -23.65
CA PHE A 311 20.58 6.49 -23.76
C PHE A 311 19.78 6.79 -22.47
N ASN A 312 19.13 5.77 -21.89
CA ASN A 312 18.37 5.88 -20.66
C ASN A 312 19.26 6.21 -19.44
N SER A 313 20.49 5.70 -19.40
CA SER A 313 21.41 5.91 -18.28
C SER A 313 21.73 7.39 -18.01
N ARG A 314 21.82 8.25 -19.05
CA ARG A 314 22.09 9.69 -18.87
C ARG A 314 20.91 10.44 -18.26
N PHE A 315 19.70 10.08 -18.65
CA PHE A 315 18.47 10.66 -18.11
C PHE A 315 18.19 10.17 -16.70
N ASN A 316 18.55 8.92 -16.37
CA ASN A 316 18.49 8.43 -14.99
C ASN A 316 19.43 9.24 -14.08
N CYS A 317 20.68 9.48 -14.49
CA CYS A 317 21.60 10.33 -13.72
C CYS A 317 21.10 11.78 -13.58
N PHE A 318 20.52 12.35 -14.65
CA PHE A 318 19.90 13.68 -14.57
C PHE A 318 18.75 13.70 -13.55
N MET A 319 17.95 12.64 -13.51
CA MET A 319 16.87 12.50 -12.53
C MET A 319 17.40 12.37 -11.10
N ASP A 320 18.45 11.56 -10.87
CA ASP A 320 19.12 11.45 -9.56
C ASP A 320 19.60 12.82 -9.07
N ASP A 321 20.20 13.60 -9.98
CA ASP A 321 20.66 14.96 -9.68
C ASP A 321 19.50 15.88 -9.31
N LEU A 322 18.36 15.82 -10.00
CA LEU A 322 17.18 16.62 -9.68
C LEU A 322 16.57 16.24 -8.32
N ILE A 323 16.43 14.94 -8.02
CA ILE A 323 15.87 14.44 -6.75
C ILE A 323 16.75 14.85 -5.57
N SER A 324 18.06 14.94 -5.77
CA SER A 324 19.01 15.31 -4.71
C SER A 324 18.90 16.77 -4.24
N LYS A 325 18.19 17.65 -4.95
CA LYS A 325 18.17 19.09 -4.65
C LYS A 325 17.11 19.44 -3.61
N SER A 326 17.54 20.17 -2.58
CA SER A 326 16.71 20.56 -1.42
C SER A 326 16.22 22.00 -1.45
N ASN A 327 16.57 22.77 -2.50
CA ASN A 327 16.09 24.14 -2.71
C ASN A 327 15.85 24.42 -4.20
N PHE A 328 14.94 25.37 -4.47
CA PHE A 328 14.46 25.69 -5.80
C PHE A 328 15.55 26.25 -6.73
N THR A 329 16.48 27.03 -6.18
CA THR A 329 17.61 27.62 -6.91
C THR A 329 18.53 26.53 -7.45
N ASP A 330 18.91 25.55 -6.63
CA ASP A 330 19.79 24.45 -7.03
C ASP A 330 19.11 23.50 -8.01
N LEU A 331 17.79 23.30 -7.86
CA LEU A 331 17.00 22.57 -8.85
C LEU A 331 17.09 23.26 -10.22
N MET A 332 16.83 24.57 -10.28
CA MET A 332 16.88 25.33 -11.54
C MET A 332 18.29 25.39 -12.13
N ASN A 333 19.33 25.52 -11.30
CA ASN A 333 20.73 25.45 -11.73
C ASN A 333 21.06 24.11 -12.37
N THR A 334 20.54 23.01 -11.81
CA THR A 334 20.74 21.65 -12.34
C THR A 334 20.04 21.47 -13.69
N ILE A 335 18.81 21.97 -13.80
CA ILE A 335 18.07 21.98 -15.08
C ILE A 335 18.83 22.78 -16.13
N PHE A 336 19.28 23.99 -15.78
CA PHE A 336 20.06 24.85 -16.67
C PHE A 336 21.37 24.18 -17.11
N ALA A 337 22.09 23.55 -16.18
CA ALA A 337 23.33 22.82 -16.47
C ALA A 337 23.11 21.62 -17.41
N ALA A 338 21.93 21.01 -17.38
CA ALA A 338 21.57 19.88 -18.23
C ALA A 338 21.02 20.27 -19.62
N MET A 339 20.93 21.57 -19.95
CA MET A 339 20.36 22.05 -21.22
C MET A 339 21.16 21.63 -22.45
N TYR A 340 22.45 21.29 -22.30
CA TYR A 340 23.25 20.77 -23.42
C TYR A 340 22.71 19.46 -24.01
N HIS A 341 21.86 18.72 -23.26
CA HIS A 341 21.18 17.54 -23.75
C HIS A 341 20.18 17.83 -24.87
N LEU A 342 19.64 19.05 -24.96
CA LEU A 342 18.68 19.44 -26.00
C LEU A 342 19.30 19.54 -27.39
N GLY A 343 20.63 19.52 -27.51
CA GLY A 343 21.32 19.65 -28.78
C GLY A 343 21.18 21.04 -29.38
N ASP A 344 20.90 21.10 -30.68
CA ASP A 344 20.93 22.32 -31.48
C ASP A 344 19.56 22.99 -31.56
N TYR A 345 19.37 24.08 -30.79
CA TYR A 345 18.17 24.93 -30.74
C TYR A 345 18.54 26.41 -30.92
N ASP A 346 17.58 27.25 -31.33
CA ASP A 346 17.73 28.71 -31.44
C ASP A 346 17.40 29.41 -30.12
N SER A 347 16.25 29.06 -29.52
CA SER A 347 15.86 29.57 -28.22
C SER A 347 15.04 28.57 -27.40
N PHE A 348 15.15 28.64 -26.08
CA PHE A 348 14.42 27.82 -25.12
C PHE A 348 13.95 28.65 -23.92
N SER A 349 12.69 28.46 -23.51
CA SER A 349 12.10 29.08 -22.33
C SER A 349 11.40 28.07 -21.44
N LEU A 350 11.62 28.16 -20.12
CA LEU A 350 10.89 27.40 -19.11
C LEU A 350 9.96 28.34 -18.34
N CYS A 351 8.64 28.15 -18.49
CA CYS A 351 7.61 29.04 -17.98
C CYS A 351 6.77 28.30 -16.91
N LEU A 352 6.95 28.66 -15.64
CA LEU A 352 6.28 28.02 -14.51
C LEU A 352 5.11 28.85 -13.98
N ASN A 353 4.13 28.21 -13.35
CA ASN A 353 3.07 28.94 -12.65
C ASN A 353 3.63 29.86 -11.55
N SER A 354 3.01 31.02 -11.31
CA SER A 354 3.48 31.98 -10.28
C SER A 354 3.46 31.42 -8.84
N HIS A 355 2.75 30.30 -8.60
CA HIS A 355 2.73 29.60 -7.32
C HIS A 355 4.14 29.16 -6.86
N TRP A 356 5.04 28.85 -7.80
CA TRP A 356 6.42 28.46 -7.52
C TRP A 356 7.26 29.54 -6.81
N MET A 357 6.80 30.79 -6.78
CA MET A 357 7.48 31.89 -6.08
C MET A 357 7.20 31.91 -4.57
N ASN A 358 6.24 31.15 -4.05
CA ASN A 358 5.85 31.19 -2.64
C ASN A 358 5.64 29.77 -2.08
N SER A 359 6.51 29.37 -1.14
CA SER A 359 6.48 28.06 -0.47
C SER A 359 5.15 27.78 0.24
N GLU A 360 4.53 28.76 0.92
CA GLU A 360 3.21 28.54 1.55
C GLU A 360 2.13 28.22 0.52
N LYS A 361 2.20 28.84 -0.67
CA LYS A 361 1.24 28.59 -1.76
C LYS A 361 1.49 27.25 -2.45
N LEU A 362 2.71 26.71 -2.42
CA LEU A 362 3.01 25.40 -3.02
C LEU A 362 2.26 24.25 -2.33
N HIS A 363 1.88 24.45 -1.06
CA HIS A 363 1.31 23.41 -0.18
C HIS A 363 -0.12 23.68 0.29
N ASN A 364 -0.67 24.85 -0.04
CA ASN A 364 -2.03 25.22 0.35
C ASN A 364 -3.06 24.47 -0.51
N SER A 365 -4.04 23.82 0.14
CA SER A 365 -5.15 23.11 -0.51
C SER A 365 -6.04 24.02 -1.39
N ASP A 366 -6.00 25.33 -1.19
CA ASP A 366 -6.80 26.30 -1.94
C ASP A 366 -6.21 26.64 -3.32
N VAL A 367 -5.00 26.16 -3.64
CA VAL A 367 -4.35 26.43 -4.94
C VAL A 367 -4.89 25.51 -6.03
N ARG A 368 -5.37 26.14 -7.11
CA ARG A 368 -5.82 25.44 -8.33
C ARG A 368 -4.64 25.05 -9.21
N TRP A 369 -4.33 23.76 -9.21
CA TRP A 369 -3.29 23.17 -10.05
C TRP A 369 -3.80 22.67 -11.40
N ASP A 370 -5.09 22.77 -11.70
CA ASP A 370 -5.70 22.31 -12.95
C ASP A 370 -5.63 23.34 -14.10
N CYS A 371 -4.94 24.47 -13.90
CA CYS A 371 -4.84 25.54 -14.90
C CYS A 371 -3.56 26.38 -14.78
N TYR A 372 -3.29 27.19 -15.82
CA TYR A 372 -2.24 28.20 -15.80
C TYR A 372 -2.62 29.41 -14.95
N SER A 373 -1.71 29.83 -14.06
CA SER A 373 -1.88 31.05 -13.27
C SER A 373 -1.87 32.30 -14.15
N GLU A 374 -2.61 33.35 -13.74
CA GLU A 374 -2.68 34.62 -14.49
C GLU A 374 -1.31 35.25 -14.76
N GLN A 375 -0.39 35.12 -13.81
CA GLN A 375 1.02 35.49 -13.96
C GLN A 375 1.86 34.23 -14.12
N ILE A 376 2.74 34.23 -15.12
CA ILE A 376 3.66 33.14 -15.44
C ILE A 376 5.08 33.59 -15.13
N LEU A 377 5.85 32.73 -14.47
CA LEU A 377 7.26 32.93 -14.14
C LEU A 377 8.13 32.34 -15.25
N GLN A 378 8.85 33.17 -16.01
CA GLN A 378 9.85 32.74 -16.98
C GLN A 378 11.18 32.50 -16.26
N VAL A 379 11.37 31.29 -15.74
CA VAL A 379 12.52 30.98 -14.91
C VAL A 379 13.79 30.76 -15.73
N LEU A 380 13.67 30.18 -16.93
CA LEU A 380 14.78 30.04 -17.87
C LEU A 380 14.45 30.75 -19.18
N ASN A 381 15.42 31.51 -19.69
CA ASN A 381 15.42 32.08 -21.04
C ASN A 381 16.82 31.94 -21.64
N CYS A 382 16.92 31.10 -22.67
CA CYS A 382 18.19 30.71 -23.30
C CYS A 382 18.14 30.94 -24.81
N LYS A 383 19.16 31.58 -25.38
CA LYS A 383 19.33 31.84 -26.81
C LYS A 383 20.68 31.31 -27.31
N LYS A 384 20.71 30.79 -28.53
CA LYS A 384 21.89 30.17 -29.17
C LYS A 384 23.08 31.12 -29.29
N ASP A 385 22.81 32.41 -29.49
CA ASP A 385 23.82 33.46 -29.59
C ASP A 385 24.39 33.90 -28.23
N GLY A 386 23.86 33.37 -27.12
CA GLY A 386 24.25 33.71 -25.76
C GLY A 386 23.77 35.09 -25.28
N SER A 387 22.93 35.80 -26.06
CA SER A 387 22.42 37.13 -25.71
C SER A 387 21.47 37.12 -24.50
N ALA A 388 20.80 36.00 -24.28
CA ALA A 388 20.02 35.71 -23.08
C ALA A 388 20.29 34.24 -22.70
N ASN A 389 21.13 34.00 -21.70
CA ASN A 389 21.37 32.68 -21.08
C ASN A 389 21.39 32.87 -19.57
N ASN A 390 20.23 33.14 -18.97
CA ASN A 390 20.12 33.41 -17.55
C ASN A 390 18.94 32.68 -16.89
N ILE A 391 19.08 32.48 -15.58
CA ILE A 391 18.01 32.03 -14.71
C ILE A 391 17.46 33.27 -14.00
N ASN A 392 16.15 33.48 -14.06
CA ASN A 392 15.51 34.63 -13.45
C ASN A 392 14.31 34.22 -12.58
N TYR A 393 14.45 34.37 -11.26
CA TYR A 393 13.44 33.94 -10.29
C TYR A 393 12.31 34.95 -10.05
N SER A 394 12.32 36.11 -10.74
CA SER A 394 11.32 37.16 -10.58
C SER A 394 10.72 37.66 -11.90
N ASN A 395 11.22 37.19 -13.04
CA ASN A 395 10.71 37.59 -14.36
C ASN A 395 9.32 36.99 -14.60
N THR A 396 8.29 37.82 -14.50
CA THR A 396 6.90 37.39 -14.63
C THR A 396 6.18 38.16 -15.73
N PHE A 397 5.24 37.50 -16.40
CA PHE A 397 4.40 38.10 -17.44
C PHE A 397 2.97 37.54 -17.41
N ASN A 398 2.01 38.25 -18.03
CA ASN A 398 0.62 37.79 -18.10
C ASN A 398 0.46 36.64 -19.09
N LYS A 399 -0.21 35.55 -18.71
CA LYS A 399 -0.43 34.38 -19.60
C LYS A 399 -1.04 34.74 -20.96
N SER A 400 -1.81 35.83 -21.05
CA SER A 400 -2.49 36.27 -22.27
C SER A 400 -1.54 36.60 -23.43
N ILE A 401 -0.27 36.90 -23.16
CA ILE A 401 0.73 37.19 -24.19
C ILE A 401 1.48 35.94 -24.69
N LEU A 402 1.27 34.77 -24.06
CA LEU A 402 1.91 33.47 -24.32
C LEU A 402 3.42 33.42 -24.06
N LEU A 403 4.18 34.32 -24.68
CA LEU A 403 5.63 34.36 -24.61
C LEU A 403 6.12 35.75 -25.05
N PRO A 404 6.94 36.46 -24.25
CA PRO A 404 7.47 37.78 -24.61
C PRO A 404 8.21 37.81 -25.96
N GLU A 405 8.97 36.76 -26.27
CA GLU A 405 9.81 36.61 -27.48
C GLU A 405 9.00 36.64 -28.78
N LEU A 406 7.69 36.37 -28.73
CA LEU A 406 6.82 36.48 -29.91
C LEU A 406 6.72 37.92 -30.44
N TYR A 407 6.97 38.91 -29.60
CA TYR A 407 6.82 40.34 -29.93
C TYR A 407 8.17 41.03 -30.21
N GLU A 408 9.27 40.28 -30.22
CA GLU A 408 10.56 40.78 -30.66
C GLU A 408 10.55 41.05 -32.17
N ASP A 409 11.13 42.16 -32.60
CA ASP A 409 11.36 42.46 -34.02
C ASP A 409 12.42 41.48 -34.56
N ARG A 410 12.03 40.65 -35.53
CA ARG A 410 12.87 39.58 -36.09
C ARG A 410 12.92 39.60 -37.61
N ASP A 411 14.11 39.41 -38.17
CA ASP A 411 14.34 39.46 -39.62
C ASP A 411 13.70 38.26 -40.36
N ASN A 412 13.62 37.09 -39.73
CA ASN A 412 13.11 35.86 -40.33
C ASN A 412 11.87 35.33 -39.59
N PRO A 413 10.93 34.66 -40.28
CA PRO A 413 9.83 33.95 -39.65
C PRO A 413 10.35 32.83 -38.76
N THR A 414 9.64 32.49 -37.69
CA THR A 414 10.12 31.53 -36.69
C THR A 414 9.01 30.60 -36.21
N ALA A 415 9.38 29.35 -35.92
CA ALA A 415 8.49 28.39 -35.26
C ALA A 415 8.78 28.26 -33.76
N PHE A 416 7.72 28.24 -32.95
CA PHE A 416 7.78 28.02 -31.50
C PHE A 416 6.95 26.82 -31.08
N PHE A 417 7.56 25.85 -30.41
CA PHE A 417 6.92 24.65 -29.88
C PHE A 417 6.56 24.85 -28.41
N PHE A 418 5.28 24.97 -28.12
CA PHE A 418 4.69 25.03 -26.78
C PHE A 418 4.31 23.63 -26.30
N THR A 419 4.92 23.19 -25.20
CA THR A 419 4.67 21.88 -24.59
C THR A 419 4.31 22.01 -23.10
N PRO A 420 3.39 21.18 -22.57
CA PRO A 420 2.94 21.30 -21.18
C PRO A 420 4.02 20.81 -20.20
N LEU A 421 4.13 21.46 -19.05
CA LEU A 421 4.78 20.91 -17.87
C LEU A 421 3.68 20.48 -16.90
N HIS A 422 3.54 19.18 -16.68
CA HIS A 422 2.50 18.65 -15.81
C HIS A 422 2.98 17.42 -15.03
N PHE A 423 2.29 17.10 -13.94
CA PHE A 423 2.42 15.82 -13.25
C PHE A 423 1.01 15.32 -12.92
N GLU A 424 0.61 14.20 -13.53
CA GLU A 424 -0.79 13.74 -13.54
C GLU A 424 -1.71 14.91 -13.98
N GLU A 425 -2.71 15.29 -13.17
CA GLU A 425 -3.66 16.38 -13.46
C GLU A 425 -3.11 17.79 -13.23
N ARG A 426 -1.91 17.93 -12.62
CA ARG A 426 -1.38 19.22 -12.18
C ARG A 426 -0.59 19.92 -13.26
N CYS A 427 -1.04 21.10 -13.66
CA CYS A 427 -0.34 22.08 -14.45
C CYS A 427 0.79 22.74 -13.64
N LEU A 428 2.04 22.40 -13.95
CA LEU A 428 3.23 23.00 -13.35
C LEU A 428 3.67 24.26 -14.12
N GLY A 429 3.39 24.30 -15.43
CA GLY A 429 3.80 25.34 -16.36
C GLY A 429 3.80 24.85 -17.81
N TYR A 430 4.61 25.47 -18.66
CA TYR A 430 4.89 25.05 -20.05
C TYR A 430 6.34 25.37 -20.44
N ALA A 431 6.86 24.65 -21.42
CA ALA A 431 8.15 24.93 -22.04
C ALA A 431 7.93 25.43 -23.46
N VAL A 432 8.85 26.28 -23.94
CA VAL A 432 8.88 26.72 -25.34
C VAL A 432 10.25 26.44 -25.94
N LEU A 433 10.28 25.73 -27.06
CA LEU A 433 11.48 25.47 -27.86
C LEU A 433 11.33 26.09 -29.25
N SER A 434 12.41 26.68 -29.78
CA SER A 434 12.45 27.23 -31.14
C SER A 434 13.75 26.82 -31.84
N TYR A 435 13.63 26.52 -33.14
CA TYR A 435 14.75 26.32 -34.06
C TYR A 435 14.92 27.51 -35.02
N GLY A 436 14.30 28.65 -34.72
CA GLY A 436 14.32 29.82 -35.60
C GLY A 436 13.52 29.56 -36.88
N ASN A 437 14.14 29.85 -38.03
CA ASN A 437 13.59 29.61 -39.36
C ASN A 437 14.05 28.27 -39.98
N GLU A 438 14.70 27.39 -39.20
CA GLU A 438 15.06 26.05 -39.67
C GLU A 438 13.81 25.17 -39.81
N ILE A 439 13.70 24.45 -40.93
CA ILE A 439 12.63 23.47 -41.18
C ILE A 439 12.97 22.20 -40.40
N LYS A 440 12.67 22.22 -39.10
CA LYS A 440 13.10 21.20 -38.14
C LYS A 440 12.07 21.03 -37.02
N THR A 441 11.96 19.81 -36.50
CA THR A 441 11.15 19.46 -35.33
C THR A 441 12.00 18.85 -34.22
N TYR A 442 11.47 18.78 -33.00
CA TYR A 442 12.15 18.13 -31.88
C TYR A 442 12.02 16.60 -31.94
N THR A 443 12.93 15.91 -31.25
CA THR A 443 12.97 14.45 -31.15
C THR A 443 12.61 13.98 -29.74
N GLU A 444 12.51 12.67 -29.54
CA GLU A 444 12.27 12.03 -28.23
C GLU A 444 13.20 12.52 -27.11
N VAL A 445 14.42 12.97 -27.45
CA VAL A 445 15.39 13.58 -26.52
C VAL A 445 14.77 14.74 -25.74
N TYR A 446 14.04 15.62 -26.42
CA TYR A 446 13.44 16.81 -25.82
C TYR A 446 12.33 16.44 -24.82
N TRP A 447 11.44 15.55 -25.24
CA TRP A 447 10.36 15.04 -24.40
C TRP A 447 10.89 14.32 -23.15
N MET A 448 11.85 13.40 -23.31
CA MET A 448 12.44 12.68 -22.18
C MET A 448 13.17 13.60 -21.21
N TRP A 449 13.82 14.64 -21.72
CA TRP A 449 14.44 15.67 -20.89
C TRP A 449 13.40 16.46 -20.07
N LEU A 450 12.31 16.92 -20.72
CA LEU A 450 11.21 17.60 -20.02
C LEU A 450 10.52 16.69 -18.99
N ARG A 451 10.38 15.40 -19.28
CA ARG A 451 9.79 14.42 -18.35
C ARG A 451 10.55 14.34 -17.03
N ASN A 452 11.88 14.37 -17.06
CA ASN A 452 12.69 14.42 -15.84
C ASN A 452 12.50 15.75 -15.08
N ILE A 453 12.40 16.87 -15.79
CA ILE A 453 12.11 18.18 -15.17
C ILE A 453 10.77 18.16 -14.45
N MET A 454 9.72 17.64 -15.10
CA MET A 454 8.38 17.55 -14.51
C MET A 454 8.37 16.69 -13.23
N GLN A 455 9.06 15.54 -13.26
CA GLN A 455 9.19 14.69 -12.08
C GLN A 455 10.02 15.36 -10.98
N GLY A 456 11.15 15.99 -11.32
CA GLY A 456 12.00 16.73 -10.39
C GLY A 456 11.27 17.89 -9.70
N LEU A 457 10.46 18.64 -10.46
CA LEU A 457 9.60 19.69 -9.93
C LEU A 457 8.58 19.15 -8.91
N GLU A 458 7.88 18.06 -9.22
CA GLU A 458 6.91 17.45 -8.29
C GLU A 458 7.60 16.85 -7.05
N CYS A 459 8.73 16.17 -7.21
CA CYS A 459 9.54 15.68 -6.09
C CYS A 459 9.96 16.82 -5.16
N PHE A 460 10.48 17.92 -5.72
CA PHE A 460 10.86 19.10 -4.96
C PHE A 460 9.66 19.70 -4.21
N ARG A 461 8.51 19.84 -4.87
CA ARG A 461 7.28 20.36 -4.23
C ARG A 461 6.87 19.50 -3.03
N ARG A 462 6.88 18.17 -3.17
CA ARG A 462 6.56 17.25 -2.07
C ARG A 462 7.56 17.36 -0.91
N PHE A 463 8.85 17.46 -1.23
CA PHE A 463 9.90 17.59 -0.22
C PHE A 463 9.79 18.92 0.55
N ASP A 464 9.55 20.03 -0.15
CA ASP A 464 9.33 21.35 0.47
C ASP A 464 8.08 21.34 1.37
N ALA A 465 7.04 20.59 0.99
CA ALA A 465 5.82 20.44 1.79
C ALA A 465 6.10 19.75 3.13
N ILE A 466 6.84 18.63 3.08
CA ILE A 466 7.21 17.86 4.26
C ILE A 466 8.06 18.71 5.20
N LYS A 467 9.04 19.45 4.66
CA LYS A 467 9.90 20.34 5.44
C LYS A 467 9.11 21.44 6.14
N TYR A 468 8.15 22.07 5.44
CA TYR A 468 7.27 23.07 6.01
C TYR A 468 6.43 22.51 7.16
N ILE A 469 5.80 21.34 6.98
CA ILE A 469 5.00 20.69 8.02
C ILE A 469 5.85 20.32 9.24
N TYR A 470 7.07 19.81 9.01
CA TYR A 470 8.00 19.46 10.07
C TYR A 470 8.36 20.68 10.94
N GLN A 471 8.60 21.84 10.32
CA GLN A 471 8.84 23.09 11.05
C GLN A 471 7.64 23.52 11.89
N GLN A 472 6.40 23.32 11.41
CA GLN A 472 5.20 23.60 12.19
C GLN A 472 5.02 22.64 13.37
N LEU A 473 5.37 21.36 13.19
CA LEU A 473 5.34 20.35 14.25
C LEU A 473 6.36 20.66 15.36
N GLU A 474 7.58 21.07 15.02
CA GLU A 474 8.59 21.47 16.02
C GLU A 474 8.12 22.66 16.89
N VAL A 475 7.43 23.64 16.30
CA VAL A 475 6.87 24.77 17.05
C VAL A 475 5.75 24.31 18.00
N ASN A 476 4.87 23.42 17.55
CA ASN A 476 3.77 22.87 18.36
C ASN A 476 4.24 21.93 19.47
N GLN A 477 5.38 21.26 19.31
CA GLN A 477 5.96 20.39 20.35
C GLN A 477 6.50 21.16 21.55
N THR A 478 6.79 22.46 21.43
CA THR A 478 7.45 23.24 22.49
C THR A 478 6.59 24.37 23.07
N ARG A 479 5.45 24.70 22.47
CA ARG A 479 4.58 25.80 22.89
C ARG A 479 3.10 25.39 23.00
N ASP A 480 2.39 26.06 23.90
CA ASP A 480 0.93 25.94 24.04
C ASP A 480 0.22 26.76 22.95
N THR A 481 -0.73 26.14 22.26
CA THR A 481 -1.41 26.73 21.10
C THR A 481 -2.40 27.84 21.45
N LEU A 482 -2.92 27.85 22.70
CA LEU A 482 -3.92 28.83 23.13
C LEU A 482 -3.27 30.13 23.61
N THR A 483 -2.18 30.02 24.38
CA THR A 483 -1.53 31.14 25.06
C THR A 483 -0.25 31.62 24.37
N GLY A 484 0.41 30.76 23.59
CA GLY A 484 1.71 31.03 22.98
C GLY A 484 2.89 30.86 23.93
N LEU A 485 2.66 30.56 25.21
CA LEU A 485 3.71 30.25 26.20
C LEU A 485 4.36 28.89 25.91
N TYR A 486 5.43 28.56 26.64
CA TYR A 486 6.01 27.22 26.55
C TYR A 486 5.02 26.16 27.09
N ASN A 487 5.04 24.96 26.54
CA ASN A 487 4.50 23.81 27.26
C ASN A 487 5.55 23.30 28.25
N TYR A 488 5.18 22.37 29.14
CA TYR A 488 6.09 21.87 30.18
C TYR A 488 7.42 21.33 29.59
N GLN A 489 7.35 20.51 28.53
CA GLN A 489 8.53 19.97 27.86
C GLN A 489 9.42 21.07 27.26
N GLY A 490 8.83 22.07 26.59
CA GLY A 490 9.53 23.20 25.98
C GLY A 490 10.26 24.07 27.01
N MET A 491 9.67 24.25 28.20
CA MET A 491 10.31 24.95 29.31
C MET A 491 11.54 24.19 29.84
N LEU A 492 11.42 22.87 30.06
CA LEU A 492 12.54 22.05 30.51
C LEU A 492 13.70 22.03 29.50
N GLN A 493 13.39 21.90 28.21
CA GLN A 493 14.39 21.99 27.14
C GLN A 493 15.08 23.36 27.12
N LYS A 494 14.32 24.45 27.32
CA LYS A 494 14.86 25.80 27.36
C LYS A 494 15.80 25.98 28.56
N PHE A 495 15.42 25.46 29.72
CA PHE A 495 16.22 25.54 30.95
C PHE A 495 17.50 24.71 30.90
N ASN A 496 17.50 23.57 30.22
CA ASN A 496 18.69 22.72 30.06
C ASN A 496 19.90 23.49 29.48
N ASN A 497 19.63 24.56 28.72
CA ASN A 497 20.66 25.44 28.15
C ASN A 497 21.15 26.56 29.11
N ILE A 498 20.62 26.66 30.34
CA ILE A 498 20.77 27.80 31.27
C ILE A 498 21.09 27.33 32.72
N SER A 499 21.63 26.12 32.91
CA SER A 499 21.90 25.54 34.24
C SER A 499 22.90 26.35 35.11
N GLY A 500 22.82 26.16 36.44
CA GLY A 500 23.71 26.82 37.40
C GLY A 500 23.25 28.21 37.85
N LYS A 501 21.96 28.37 38.14
CA LYS A 501 21.32 29.63 38.56
C LYS A 501 20.48 29.44 39.82
N TYR A 502 20.23 30.54 40.54
CA TYR A 502 19.14 30.59 41.50
C TYR A 502 17.83 30.80 40.76
N VAL A 503 16.80 30.05 41.13
CA VAL A 503 15.53 30.00 40.40
C VAL A 503 14.39 30.25 41.36
N GLY A 504 13.58 31.26 41.05
CA GLY A 504 12.27 31.47 41.68
C GLY A 504 11.17 30.86 40.81
N ALA A 505 10.30 30.05 41.43
CA ALA A 505 9.16 29.43 40.78
C ALA A 505 7.85 29.93 41.39
N ILE A 506 6.88 30.24 40.54
CA ILE A 506 5.51 30.59 40.94
C ILE A 506 4.52 29.68 40.22
N ALA A 507 3.72 28.92 40.96
CA ALA A 507 2.65 28.08 40.41
C ALA A 507 1.30 28.75 40.62
N VAL A 508 0.47 28.81 39.58
CA VAL A 508 -0.79 29.55 39.55
C VAL A 508 -1.91 28.64 39.04
N ASP A 509 -3.06 28.64 39.70
CA ASP A 509 -4.29 27.95 39.25
C ASP A 509 -5.49 28.90 39.36
N ILE A 510 -6.31 28.99 38.31
CA ILE A 510 -7.49 29.87 38.26
C ILE A 510 -8.62 29.28 39.13
N LYS A 511 -9.07 30.02 40.15
CA LYS A 511 -10.18 29.56 41.00
C LYS A 511 -11.49 29.50 40.19
N GLY A 512 -12.17 28.35 40.23
CA GLY A 512 -13.51 28.19 39.65
C GLY A 512 -13.55 28.26 38.12
N LEU A 513 -12.47 27.88 37.43
CA LEU A 513 -12.45 27.90 35.96
C LEU A 513 -13.55 27.03 35.33
N SER A 514 -13.85 25.86 35.92
CA SER A 514 -14.97 25.02 35.51
C SER A 514 -16.31 25.75 35.63
N ASP A 515 -16.55 26.42 36.76
CA ASP A 515 -17.77 27.22 36.96
C ASP A 515 -17.89 28.35 35.93
N ILE A 516 -16.76 28.96 35.53
CA ILE A 516 -16.71 29.99 34.47
C ILE A 516 -17.09 29.37 33.12
N ASN A 517 -16.53 28.20 32.79
CA ASN A 517 -16.84 27.48 31.55
C ASN A 517 -18.31 27.06 31.48
N ASP A 518 -18.85 26.53 32.58
CA ASP A 518 -20.21 26.01 32.66
C ASP A 518 -21.24 27.15 32.60
N LYS A 519 -20.95 28.30 33.22
CA LYS A 519 -21.88 29.42 33.31
C LYS A 519 -21.79 30.41 32.14
N TYR A 520 -20.59 30.62 31.57
CA TYR A 520 -20.34 31.66 30.56
C TYR A 520 -19.77 31.12 29.24
N GLY A 521 -19.54 29.81 29.14
CA GLY A 521 -19.06 29.12 27.94
C GLY A 521 -17.55 29.11 27.79
N ARG A 522 -17.04 28.10 27.06
CA ARG A 522 -15.59 27.86 26.84
C ARG A 522 -14.84 29.05 26.25
N GLY A 523 -15.51 29.91 25.47
CA GLY A 523 -14.90 31.14 24.93
C GLY A 523 -14.47 32.13 26.02
N GLN A 524 -15.26 32.26 27.10
CA GLN A 524 -14.91 33.11 28.25
C GLN A 524 -13.84 32.45 29.13
N GLY A 525 -13.85 31.13 29.28
CA GLY A 525 -12.75 30.40 29.91
C GLY A 525 -11.42 30.60 29.19
N ASN A 526 -11.40 30.51 27.85
CA ASN A 526 -10.21 30.80 27.06
C ASN A 526 -9.72 32.24 27.24
N TYR A 527 -10.64 33.20 27.38
CA TYR A 527 -10.29 34.60 27.67
C TYR A 527 -9.68 34.75 29.07
N ALA A 528 -10.22 34.07 30.08
CA ALA A 528 -9.66 34.05 31.44
C ALA A 528 -8.23 33.47 31.44
N ILE A 529 -8.01 32.34 30.75
CA ILE A 529 -6.70 31.70 30.60
C ILE A 529 -5.70 32.67 29.95
N LYS A 530 -6.06 33.29 28.81
CA LYS A 530 -5.19 34.25 28.11
C LYS A 530 -4.87 35.50 28.96
N THR A 531 -5.83 35.95 29.76
CA THR A 531 -5.64 37.12 30.62
C THR A 531 -4.63 36.82 31.73
N VAL A 532 -4.82 35.71 32.44
CA VAL A 532 -3.91 35.31 33.53
C VAL A 532 -2.52 34.95 32.99
N SER A 533 -2.44 34.26 31.84
CA SER A 533 -1.16 33.92 31.21
C SER A 533 -0.38 35.16 30.81
N SER A 534 -1.03 36.18 30.24
CA SER A 534 -0.39 37.43 29.85
C SER A 534 0.07 38.26 31.05
N ILE A 535 -0.70 38.30 32.14
CA ILE A 535 -0.28 38.99 33.37
C ILE A 535 0.96 38.29 33.96
N LEU A 536 0.95 36.96 34.02
CA LEU A 536 2.09 36.19 34.52
C LEU A 536 3.34 36.39 33.66
N GLU A 537 3.21 36.33 32.32
CA GLU A 537 4.32 36.53 31.38
C GLU A 537 4.95 37.92 31.51
N ASN A 538 4.14 38.96 31.73
CA ASN A 538 4.64 40.32 31.90
C ASN A 538 5.39 40.54 33.23
N LEU A 539 5.14 39.71 34.25
CA LEU A 539 5.79 39.82 35.56
C LEU A 539 7.09 39.01 35.66
N ILE A 540 7.32 38.06 34.76
CA ILE A 540 8.53 37.24 34.71
C ILE A 540 9.51 37.85 33.68
N GLU A 541 10.53 38.56 34.16
CA GLU A 541 11.43 39.31 33.28
C GLU A 541 12.62 38.48 32.74
N ARG A 542 13.19 37.57 33.53
CA ARG A 542 14.50 36.94 33.23
C ARG A 542 14.41 35.45 32.94
N GLY A 543 13.23 34.86 33.03
CA GLY A 543 13.00 33.45 32.74
C GLY A 543 11.85 33.24 31.78
N PHE A 544 11.03 32.24 32.08
CA PHE A 544 10.05 31.70 31.15
C PHE A 544 8.77 31.32 31.88
N CYS A 545 7.64 31.40 31.18
CA CYS A 545 6.36 30.89 31.66
C CYS A 545 5.96 29.65 30.87
N CYS A 546 5.34 28.70 31.54
CA CYS A 546 4.76 27.52 30.92
C CYS A 546 3.31 27.29 31.33
N VAL A 547 2.57 26.64 30.45
CA VAL A 547 1.23 26.13 30.71
C VAL A 547 1.35 24.67 31.13
N LEU A 548 0.76 24.33 32.28
CA LEU A 548 0.62 22.94 32.74
C LEU A 548 -0.69 22.32 32.22
N GLY A 549 -1.72 23.13 32.02
CA GLY A 549 -3.03 22.73 31.49
C GLY A 549 -4.18 23.21 32.38
N ASN A 550 -5.41 23.25 31.84
CA ASN A 550 -6.63 23.58 32.61
C ASN A 550 -6.58 24.89 33.44
N GLY A 551 -5.90 25.92 32.93
CA GLY A 551 -5.73 27.20 33.64
C GLY A 551 -4.65 27.18 34.73
N GLU A 552 -3.81 26.14 34.74
CA GLU A 552 -2.61 26.09 35.57
C GLU A 552 -1.37 26.53 34.80
N PHE A 553 -0.56 27.36 35.46
CA PHE A 553 0.64 27.98 34.91
C PHE A 553 1.80 27.89 35.89
N VAL A 554 3.02 27.86 35.35
CA VAL A 554 4.24 28.05 36.13
C VAL A 554 5.07 29.17 35.51
N GLY A 555 5.41 30.17 36.32
CA GLY A 555 6.43 31.15 35.99
C GLY A 555 7.75 30.76 36.65
N VAL A 556 8.84 30.83 35.90
CA VAL A 556 10.20 30.60 36.39
C VAL A 556 11.02 31.85 36.11
N ASP A 557 11.60 32.45 37.14
CA ASP A 557 12.49 33.62 37.02
C ASP A 557 13.92 33.26 37.46
N LEU A 558 14.92 33.85 36.80
CA LEU A 558 16.32 33.44 36.90
C LEU A 558 17.20 34.50 37.56
N TYR A 559 18.02 34.08 38.53
CA TYR A 559 18.86 34.95 39.36
C TYR A 559 20.32 34.45 39.45
N ASP A 560 21.26 35.41 39.56
CA ASP A 560 22.70 35.14 39.69
C ASP A 560 23.17 34.96 41.14
N SER A 561 22.33 35.29 42.13
CA SER A 561 22.64 35.17 43.56
C SER A 561 21.40 34.82 44.40
N ASP A 562 21.64 34.36 45.63
CA ASP A 562 20.64 33.99 46.65
C ASP A 562 19.94 35.18 47.30
N VAL A 563 20.38 36.41 47.03
CA VAL A 563 19.87 37.67 47.61
C VAL A 563 18.42 37.99 47.17
N PHE A 564 17.84 37.23 46.24
CA PHE A 564 16.55 37.52 45.59
C PHE A 564 15.38 36.60 46.00
N ASP A 565 15.48 35.80 47.06
CA ASP A 565 14.35 34.96 47.56
C ASP A 565 13.08 35.79 47.85
N GLU A 566 13.21 37.02 48.37
CA GLU A 566 12.05 37.90 48.61
C GLU A 566 11.37 38.37 47.31
N GLN A 567 12.05 38.32 46.15
CA GLN A 567 11.55 38.87 44.90
C GLN A 567 10.42 38.02 44.30
N ILE A 568 10.45 36.69 44.47
CA ILE A 568 9.37 35.83 43.97
C ILE A 568 8.05 36.05 44.75
N TYR A 569 8.15 36.43 46.02
CA TYR A 569 6.98 36.80 46.84
C TYR A 569 6.42 38.17 46.44
N ILE A 570 7.27 39.12 46.03
CA ILE A 570 6.82 40.39 45.44
C ILE A 570 6.07 40.13 44.13
N ILE A 571 6.61 39.27 43.25
CA ILE A 571 5.94 38.87 41.99
C ILE A 571 4.59 38.23 42.28
N LYS A 572 4.48 37.38 43.31
CA LYS A 572 3.19 36.81 43.76
C LYS A 572 2.19 37.89 44.16
N ASP A 573 2.59 38.84 44.98
CA ASP A 573 1.67 39.88 45.47
C ASP A 573 1.22 40.81 44.33
N GLU A 574 2.12 41.15 43.41
CA GLU A 574 1.80 41.90 42.19
C GLU A 574 0.89 41.12 41.24
N LEU A 575 1.12 39.81 41.07
CA LEU A 575 0.26 38.93 40.27
C LEU A 575 -1.17 38.92 40.82
N ILE A 576 -1.34 38.70 42.12
CA ILE A 576 -2.66 38.67 42.77
C ILE A 576 -3.37 40.02 42.59
N LYS A 577 -2.67 41.12 42.85
CA LYS A 577 -3.21 42.46 42.70
C LYS A 577 -3.63 42.76 41.26
N ASN A 578 -2.79 42.45 40.28
CA ASN A 578 -3.09 42.69 38.86
C ASN A 578 -4.29 41.87 38.38
N ILE A 579 -4.46 40.65 38.89
CA ILE A 579 -5.63 39.80 38.59
C ILE A 579 -6.91 40.38 39.23
N GLU A 580 -6.84 40.86 40.46
CA GLU A 580 -7.99 41.48 41.15
C GLU A 580 -8.42 42.82 40.53
N GLU A 581 -7.50 43.53 39.88
CA GLU A 581 -7.77 44.80 39.20
C GLU A 581 -8.38 44.64 37.80
N VAL A 582 -8.44 43.42 37.23
CA VAL A 582 -9.06 43.17 35.92
C VAL A 582 -10.54 43.58 35.94
N ARG A 583 -10.92 44.51 35.06
CA ARG A 583 -12.29 45.02 34.91
C ARG A 583 -12.94 44.55 33.61
N GLY A 584 -14.27 44.54 33.58
CA GLY A 584 -15.07 44.26 32.37
C GLY A 584 -15.45 42.78 32.17
N LEU A 585 -15.15 41.92 33.14
CA LEU A 585 -15.58 40.52 33.15
C LEU A 585 -16.92 40.33 33.88
N PRO A 586 -17.76 39.36 33.48
CA PRO A 586 -19.01 39.03 34.19
C PRO A 586 -18.79 38.25 35.50
N TYR A 587 -17.53 37.99 35.86
CA TYR A 587 -17.08 37.28 37.05
C TYR A 587 -15.80 37.95 37.59
N ASN A 588 -15.50 37.71 38.87
CA ASN A 588 -14.23 38.12 39.46
C ASN A 588 -13.19 37.03 39.23
N LEU A 589 -12.04 37.40 38.68
CA LEU A 589 -10.90 36.48 38.59
C LEU A 589 -10.17 36.41 39.93
N SER A 590 -9.77 35.20 40.30
CA SER A 590 -8.90 34.95 41.46
C SER A 590 -8.08 33.69 41.19
N VAL A 591 -6.95 33.56 41.88
CA VAL A 591 -6.02 32.45 41.68
C VAL A 591 -5.59 31.81 43.00
N TYR A 592 -5.26 30.53 42.96
CA TYR A 592 -4.41 29.87 43.95
C TYR A 592 -2.96 30.04 43.53
N VAL A 593 -2.07 30.34 44.49
CA VAL A 593 -0.64 30.56 44.22
C VAL A 593 0.23 29.77 45.19
N GLY A 594 1.32 29.19 44.67
CA GLY A 594 2.45 28.65 45.41
C GLY A 594 3.75 29.29 44.94
N CYS A 595 4.74 29.41 45.83
CA CYS A 595 6.05 30.00 45.52
C CYS A 595 7.18 29.12 46.08
N GLY A 596 8.23 28.94 45.30
CA GLY A 596 9.45 28.26 45.72
C GLY A 596 10.68 28.99 45.22
N PHE A 597 11.79 28.82 45.93
CA PHE A 597 13.09 29.36 45.54
C PHE A 597 14.19 28.33 45.84
N SER A 598 15.07 28.05 44.88
CA SER A 598 16.20 27.14 45.08
C SER A 598 17.34 27.44 44.11
N TYR A 599 18.56 27.05 44.48
CA TYR A 599 19.66 26.92 43.53
C TYR A 599 19.46 25.66 42.68
N ILE A 600 19.59 25.78 41.36
CA ILE A 600 19.32 24.72 40.41
C ILE A 600 20.52 24.50 39.50
N SER A 601 21.10 23.31 39.59
CA SER A 601 22.29 22.88 38.84
C SER A 601 21.95 21.98 37.65
N ASP A 602 20.78 21.34 37.64
CA ASP A 602 20.31 20.51 36.54
C ASP A 602 18.77 20.56 36.38
N VAL A 603 18.26 19.89 35.34
CA VAL A 603 16.82 19.87 35.04
C VAL A 603 16.01 19.14 36.12
N LYS A 604 16.56 18.09 36.76
CA LYS A 604 15.83 17.31 37.78
C LYS A 604 15.57 18.14 39.03
N GLU A 605 16.54 18.97 39.42
CA GLU A 605 16.37 19.92 40.51
C GLU A 605 15.30 20.98 40.19
N LEU A 606 15.23 21.45 38.93
CA LEU A 606 14.15 22.36 38.50
C LEU A 606 12.78 21.68 38.63
N GLU A 607 12.66 20.45 38.15
CA GLU A 607 11.41 19.68 38.26
C GLU A 607 10.99 19.49 39.72
N HIS A 608 11.94 19.23 40.62
CA HIS A 608 11.66 19.13 42.05
C HIS A 608 11.14 20.46 42.63
N LEU A 609 11.74 21.60 42.27
CA LEU A 609 11.27 22.92 42.69
C LEU A 609 9.85 23.21 42.16
N ILE A 610 9.57 22.87 40.91
CA ILE A 610 8.24 23.05 40.32
C ILE A 610 7.21 22.20 41.06
N ASN A 611 7.50 20.91 41.26
CA ASN A 611 6.59 19.98 41.94
C ASN A 611 6.27 20.41 43.37
N THR A 612 7.27 20.85 44.13
CA THR A 612 7.07 21.36 45.50
C THR A 612 6.23 22.65 45.51
N THR A 613 6.45 23.54 44.54
CA THR A 613 5.68 24.79 44.37
C THR A 613 4.21 24.51 44.00
N VAL A 614 3.97 23.54 43.11
CA VAL A 614 2.60 23.12 42.73
C VAL A 614 1.91 22.40 43.90
N ALA A 615 2.62 21.57 44.66
CA ALA A 615 2.09 20.92 45.86
C ALA A 615 1.65 21.95 46.92
N GLN A 616 2.44 23.02 47.13
CA GLN A 616 2.06 24.11 48.02
C GLN A 616 0.78 24.82 47.55
N LYS A 617 0.68 25.12 46.25
CA LYS A 617 -0.54 25.69 45.62
C LYS A 617 -1.77 24.79 45.84
N ASN A 618 -1.62 23.48 45.64
CA ASN A 618 -2.69 22.48 45.87
C ASN A 618 -3.10 22.39 47.34
N GLY A 619 -2.15 22.44 48.27
CA GLY A 619 -2.43 22.47 49.71
C GLY A 619 -3.28 23.68 50.11
N ASN A 620 -2.98 24.86 49.56
CA ASN A 620 -3.76 26.08 49.76
C ASN A 620 -5.20 25.92 49.26
N LYS A 621 -5.39 25.28 48.10
CA LYS A 621 -6.72 24.97 47.51
C LYS A 621 -7.55 24.04 48.41
N ILE A 622 -6.94 22.95 48.91
CA ILE A 622 -7.62 21.96 49.77
C ILE A 622 -7.98 22.54 51.13
N ALA A 623 -7.09 23.32 51.75
CA ALA A 623 -7.36 23.95 53.04
C ALA A 623 -8.57 24.89 52.99
N GLU A 624 -8.68 25.71 51.93
CA GLU A 624 -9.81 26.61 51.72
C GLU A 624 -11.13 25.83 51.46
N GLN A 625 -11.07 24.68 50.77
CA GLN A 625 -12.21 23.80 50.53
C GLN A 625 -12.70 23.08 51.81
N LYS A 626 -11.78 22.59 52.67
CA LYS A 626 -12.12 21.92 53.94
C LYS A 626 -12.82 22.85 54.94
N ILE A 627 -12.51 24.15 54.92
CA ILE A 627 -13.13 25.15 55.80
C ILE A 627 -14.59 25.41 55.41
N LYS A 628 -14.92 25.36 54.11
CA LYS A 628 -16.29 25.56 53.60
C LYS A 628 -17.27 24.44 53.97
N ASN A 629 -16.78 23.22 54.26
CA ASN A 629 -17.62 22.03 54.47
C ASN A 629 -17.95 21.70 55.95
N ARG A 630 -17.57 22.55 56.93
CA ARG A 630 -17.69 22.25 58.37
C ARG A 630 -18.85 22.94 59.13
N ASP A 631 -19.70 23.74 58.49
CA ASP A 631 -20.80 24.44 59.17
C ASP A 631 -22.15 23.67 59.10
N THR A 632 -22.72 23.34 60.28
CA THR A 632 -24.05 22.78 60.65
C THR A 632 -24.87 21.98 59.62
N LEU A 633 -25.11 20.69 59.93
CA LEU A 633 -26.06 19.81 59.22
C LEU A 633 -27.47 20.43 59.18
N THR A 634 -28.09 20.37 58.02
CA THR A 634 -29.48 20.80 57.81
C THR A 634 -30.49 19.76 58.32
N ASP A 635 -31.77 20.14 58.47
CA ASP A 635 -32.86 19.22 58.88
C ASP A 635 -33.05 18.04 57.90
N GLU A 636 -32.67 18.21 56.63
CA GLU A 636 -32.71 17.15 55.62
C GLU A 636 -31.56 16.16 55.79
N GLU A 637 -30.34 16.64 56.03
CA GLU A 637 -29.18 15.78 56.28
C GLU A 637 -29.33 14.94 57.56
N PHE A 638 -30.00 15.47 58.59
CA PHE A 638 -30.32 14.70 59.79
C PHE A 638 -31.28 13.55 59.52
N LYS A 639 -32.28 13.73 58.63
CA LYS A 639 -33.21 12.66 58.24
C LYS A 639 -32.50 11.57 57.45
N GLU A 640 -31.65 11.93 56.50
CA GLU A 640 -30.85 10.96 55.75
C GLU A 640 -29.92 10.15 56.66
N MET A 641 -29.28 10.80 57.64
CA MET A 641 -28.45 10.13 58.64
C MET A 641 -29.26 9.10 59.45
N MET A 642 -30.50 9.42 59.82
CA MET A 642 -31.38 8.47 60.53
C MET A 642 -31.78 7.27 59.67
N VAL A 643 -31.98 7.46 58.36
CA VAL A 643 -32.23 6.34 57.42
C VAL A 643 -30.99 5.47 57.27
N VAL A 644 -29.79 6.06 57.14
CA VAL A 644 -28.52 5.30 57.09
C VAL A 644 -28.31 4.48 58.36
N ARG A 645 -28.65 5.03 59.52
CA ARG A 645 -28.60 4.29 60.78
C ARG A 645 -29.50 3.04 60.76
N ASP A 646 -30.74 3.16 60.27
CA ASP A 646 -31.65 2.01 60.13
C ASP A 646 -31.10 0.94 59.18
N ILE A 647 -30.49 1.38 58.06
CA ILE A 647 -29.89 0.47 57.08
C ILE A 647 -28.79 -0.39 57.73
N ILE A 648 -27.93 0.23 58.55
CA ILE A 648 -26.83 -0.46 59.23
C ILE A 648 -27.36 -1.35 60.37
N ASP A 649 -28.21 -0.79 61.25
CA ASP A 649 -28.68 -1.50 62.46
C ASP A 649 -29.51 -2.77 62.11
N ASN A 650 -30.18 -2.77 60.95
CA ASN A 650 -31.04 -3.89 60.51
C ASN A 650 -30.47 -4.69 59.31
N ASN A 651 -29.19 -4.49 58.94
CA ASN A 651 -28.55 -5.09 57.76
C ASN A 651 -29.44 -5.05 56.49
N ARG A 652 -29.89 -3.86 56.10
CA ARG A 652 -30.69 -3.64 54.89
C ARG A 652 -29.81 -3.35 53.67
N LEU A 653 -28.60 -3.90 53.65
CA LEU A 653 -27.67 -3.78 52.54
C LEU A 653 -27.89 -4.93 51.56
N LEU A 654 -28.04 -4.60 50.29
CA LEU A 654 -28.18 -5.53 49.16
C LEU A 654 -27.02 -5.28 48.20
N TYR A 655 -26.75 -6.24 47.31
CA TYR A 655 -25.69 -6.11 46.31
C TYR A 655 -26.22 -6.40 44.92
N HIS A 656 -25.89 -5.52 43.98
CA HIS A 656 -26.05 -5.74 42.55
C HIS A 656 -24.68 -6.11 41.97
N PHE A 657 -24.67 -6.94 40.94
CA PHE A 657 -23.45 -7.38 40.28
C PHE A 657 -23.37 -6.73 38.89
N GLN A 658 -22.22 -6.15 38.58
CA GLN A 658 -21.93 -5.64 37.24
C GLN A 658 -20.84 -6.49 36.59
N PRO A 659 -21.05 -7.02 35.37
CA PRO A 659 -20.05 -7.83 34.71
C PRO A 659 -18.86 -7.00 34.22
N ILE A 660 -17.68 -7.57 34.41
CA ILE A 660 -16.40 -7.15 33.86
C ILE A 660 -16.05 -8.14 32.75
N VAL A 661 -15.80 -7.66 31.54
CA VAL A 661 -15.62 -8.51 30.35
C VAL A 661 -14.19 -8.46 29.81
N ASN A 662 -13.76 -9.56 29.21
CA ASN A 662 -12.47 -9.66 28.55
C ASN A 662 -12.44 -8.83 27.27
N ALA A 663 -11.46 -7.93 27.12
CA ALA A 663 -11.33 -7.03 25.98
C ALA A 663 -10.98 -7.71 24.64
N LYS A 664 -10.66 -9.02 24.67
CA LYS A 664 -10.32 -9.83 23.48
C LYS A 664 -11.51 -10.64 23.00
N THR A 665 -12.21 -11.32 23.91
CA THR A 665 -13.29 -12.28 23.56
C THR A 665 -14.70 -11.75 23.83
N GLY A 666 -14.84 -10.71 24.65
CA GLY A 666 -16.11 -10.22 25.16
C GLY A 666 -16.80 -11.18 26.15
N ASP A 667 -16.14 -12.25 26.58
CA ASP A 667 -16.65 -13.12 27.64
C ASP A 667 -16.60 -12.42 28.99
N ILE A 668 -17.58 -12.69 29.86
CA ILE A 668 -17.54 -12.23 31.25
C ILE A 668 -16.33 -12.86 31.93
N PHE A 669 -15.47 -12.04 32.50
CA PHE A 669 -14.28 -12.43 33.26
C PHE A 669 -14.57 -12.40 34.76
N ALA A 670 -15.23 -11.33 35.22
CA ALA A 670 -15.52 -11.11 36.64
C ALA A 670 -16.83 -10.33 36.83
N TYR A 671 -17.19 -10.08 38.09
CA TYR A 671 -18.27 -9.18 38.48
C TYR A 671 -17.82 -8.24 39.59
N GLU A 672 -18.26 -6.99 39.57
CA GLU A 672 -18.12 -6.09 40.72
C GLU A 672 -19.39 -6.11 41.58
N ALA A 673 -19.20 -6.27 42.90
CA ALA A 673 -20.29 -6.27 43.88
C ALA A 673 -20.56 -4.84 44.36
N LEU A 674 -21.67 -4.26 43.90
CA LEU A 674 -22.04 -2.87 44.17
C LEU A 674 -23.16 -2.77 45.21
N MET A 675 -22.86 -2.11 46.33
CA MET A 675 -23.77 -1.90 47.45
C MET A 675 -25.04 -1.13 47.05
N ARG A 676 -26.20 -1.56 47.56
CA ARG A 676 -27.52 -0.92 47.45
C ARG A 676 -28.24 -1.01 48.80
N ALA A 677 -29.21 -0.13 49.02
CA ALA A 677 -30.02 -0.15 50.24
C ALA A 677 -31.44 -0.64 49.97
N ASP A 678 -31.95 -1.54 50.82
CA ASP A 678 -33.32 -2.05 50.76
C ASP A 678 -34.28 -1.11 51.50
N VAL A 679 -34.47 0.11 50.99
CA VAL A 679 -35.34 1.15 51.57
C VAL A 679 -36.18 1.81 50.47
N GLU A 680 -37.35 2.37 50.84
CA GLU A 680 -38.24 3.05 49.88
C GLU A 680 -37.61 4.32 49.29
N GLN A 681 -36.80 5.03 50.07
CA GLN A 681 -36.06 6.21 49.62
C GLN A 681 -34.74 5.78 48.98
N PHE A 682 -34.43 6.25 47.77
CA PHE A 682 -33.11 6.02 47.18
C PHE A 682 -32.03 6.73 48.01
N ILE A 683 -31.13 5.95 48.62
CA ILE A 683 -29.93 6.44 49.31
C ILE A 683 -28.71 5.93 48.53
N SER A 684 -27.83 6.85 48.13
CA SER A 684 -26.63 6.49 47.38
C SER A 684 -25.57 5.82 48.27
N PRO A 685 -24.70 4.95 47.73
CA PRO A 685 -23.57 4.39 48.49
C PRO A 685 -22.68 5.46 49.12
N LEU A 686 -22.38 6.55 48.40
CA LEU A 686 -21.60 7.69 48.94
C LEU A 686 -22.30 8.35 50.14
N THR A 687 -23.63 8.44 50.13
CA THR A 687 -24.41 8.95 51.26
C THR A 687 -24.33 8.01 52.48
N ILE A 688 -24.35 6.69 52.25
CA ILE A 688 -24.18 5.68 53.30
C ILE A 688 -22.79 5.81 53.92
N ILE A 689 -21.74 5.87 53.10
CA ILE A 689 -20.35 6.04 53.57
C ILE A 689 -20.19 7.36 54.32
N LYS A 690 -20.67 8.49 53.78
CA LYS A 690 -20.63 9.83 54.43
C LYS A 690 -21.20 9.80 55.84
N TYR A 691 -22.42 9.27 56.01
CA TYR A 691 -23.07 9.29 57.32
C TYR A 691 -22.59 8.15 58.23
N ALA A 692 -22.15 7.02 57.70
CA ALA A 692 -21.47 5.98 58.48
C ALA A 692 -20.17 6.54 59.08
N ASP A 693 -19.36 7.27 58.31
CA ASP A 693 -18.16 7.97 58.80
C ASP A 693 -18.52 9.02 59.87
N TYR A 694 -19.53 9.87 59.59
CA TYR A 694 -20.02 10.85 60.56
C TYR A 694 -20.46 10.21 61.90
N MET A 695 -21.02 9.00 61.87
CA MET A 695 -21.44 8.24 63.05
C MET A 695 -20.35 7.34 63.65
N GLY A 696 -19.17 7.21 63.02
CA GLY A 696 -18.11 6.28 63.42
C GLY A 696 -18.46 4.80 63.24
N ARG A 697 -19.22 4.47 62.19
CA ARG A 697 -19.79 3.14 61.90
C ARG A 697 -19.22 2.49 60.62
N LEU A 698 -18.11 2.98 60.07
CA LEU A 698 -17.49 2.41 58.87
C LEU A 698 -17.06 0.94 59.05
N TYR A 699 -16.66 0.54 60.27
CA TYR A 699 -16.39 -0.87 60.62
C TYR A 699 -17.58 -1.80 60.33
N ASP A 700 -18.81 -1.35 60.62
CA ASP A 700 -20.00 -2.16 60.38
C ASP A 700 -20.31 -2.26 58.88
N ILE A 701 -20.02 -1.22 58.10
CA ILE A 701 -20.16 -1.25 56.64
C ILE A 701 -19.20 -2.27 56.02
N GLU A 702 -17.95 -2.27 56.47
CA GLU A 702 -16.94 -3.25 56.03
C GLU A 702 -17.39 -4.68 56.33
N LYS A 703 -17.85 -4.92 57.56
CA LYS A 703 -18.37 -6.22 58.00
C LYS A 703 -19.55 -6.67 57.14
N LEU A 704 -20.59 -5.85 57.04
CA LEU A 704 -21.79 -6.23 56.29
C LEU A 704 -21.49 -6.47 54.82
N THR A 705 -20.55 -5.73 54.23
CA THR A 705 -20.15 -5.89 52.82
C THR A 705 -19.53 -7.24 52.53
N PHE A 706 -18.48 -7.62 53.24
CA PHE A 706 -17.87 -8.92 53.02
C PHE A 706 -18.85 -10.07 53.29
N PHE A 707 -19.56 -10.03 54.42
CA PHE A 707 -20.41 -11.15 54.82
C PHE A 707 -21.61 -11.35 53.89
N ASN A 708 -22.29 -10.27 53.48
CA ASN A 708 -23.44 -10.36 52.57
C ASN A 708 -23.02 -10.81 51.16
N VAL A 709 -21.87 -10.33 50.64
CA VAL A 709 -21.38 -10.73 49.32
C VAL A 709 -20.93 -12.20 49.32
N LEU A 710 -20.19 -12.64 50.34
CA LEU A 710 -19.73 -14.04 50.45
C LEU A 710 -20.89 -15.02 50.64
N GLU A 711 -21.94 -14.63 51.38
CA GLU A 711 -23.19 -15.40 51.46
C GLU A 711 -23.85 -15.52 50.09
N LYS A 712 -23.88 -14.41 49.33
CA LYS A 712 -24.48 -14.40 47.98
C LYS A 712 -23.71 -15.26 46.98
N ILE A 713 -22.38 -15.29 47.06
CA ILE A 713 -21.53 -16.19 46.27
C ILE A 713 -21.86 -17.65 46.64
N GLY A 714 -21.93 -17.97 47.94
CA GLY A 714 -22.27 -19.32 48.41
C GLY A 714 -23.64 -19.83 47.96
N ASP A 715 -24.65 -18.96 47.95
CA ASP A 715 -25.99 -19.30 47.48
C ASP A 715 -26.07 -19.53 45.95
N ASN A 716 -25.04 -19.10 45.20
CA ASN A 716 -25.05 -19.07 43.73
C ASN A 716 -23.74 -19.60 43.12
N GLU A 717 -23.05 -20.55 43.78
CA GLU A 717 -21.70 -21.02 43.38
C GLU A 717 -21.60 -21.38 41.89
N GLN A 718 -22.63 -22.01 41.31
CA GLN A 718 -22.64 -22.41 39.88
C GLN A 718 -22.61 -21.22 38.90
N LEU A 719 -23.11 -20.05 39.28
CA LEU A 719 -23.15 -18.86 38.41
C LEU A 719 -21.82 -18.10 38.39
N PHE A 720 -20.96 -18.33 39.39
CA PHE A 720 -19.65 -17.71 39.53
C PHE A 720 -18.50 -18.65 39.17
N ASP A 721 -18.78 -19.86 38.67
CA ASP A 721 -17.75 -20.85 38.35
C ASP A 721 -16.78 -20.32 37.28
N GLY A 722 -15.49 -20.35 37.59
CA GLY A 722 -14.43 -19.79 36.75
C GLY A 722 -14.48 -18.25 36.56
N LYS A 723 -15.27 -17.52 37.36
CA LYS A 723 -15.38 -16.05 37.32
C LYS A 723 -14.94 -15.43 38.64
N LYS A 724 -14.38 -14.22 38.59
CA LYS A 724 -13.99 -13.47 39.78
C LYS A 724 -15.13 -12.57 40.28
N VAL A 725 -15.08 -12.17 41.56
CA VAL A 725 -16.00 -11.22 42.20
C VAL A 725 -15.18 -10.19 42.97
N PHE A 726 -15.25 -8.94 42.53
CA PHE A 726 -14.57 -7.79 43.10
C PHE A 726 -15.41 -7.21 44.25
N ILE A 727 -14.77 -7.02 45.40
CA ILE A 727 -15.40 -6.52 46.64
C ILE A 727 -14.61 -5.30 47.14
N ASN A 728 -15.31 -4.17 47.22
CA ASN A 728 -14.79 -2.93 47.78
C ASN A 728 -14.49 -3.05 49.29
N SER A 729 -13.27 -2.68 49.69
CA SER A 729 -12.80 -2.64 51.08
C SER A 729 -12.43 -1.23 51.51
N ILE A 730 -12.64 -0.94 52.80
CA ILE A 730 -12.27 0.31 53.49
C ILE A 730 -11.07 0.00 54.40
N PRO A 731 -9.82 0.17 53.93
CA PRO A 731 -8.65 -0.39 54.62
C PRO A 731 -8.43 0.16 56.03
N ASP A 732 -8.76 1.44 56.24
CA ASP A 732 -8.64 2.13 57.54
C ASP A 732 -9.60 1.59 58.62
N ASN A 733 -10.62 0.82 58.24
CA ASN A 733 -11.65 0.27 59.14
C ASN A 733 -11.73 -1.26 59.09
N ARG A 734 -10.60 -1.91 58.78
CA ARG A 734 -10.48 -3.37 58.66
C ARG A 734 -11.01 -4.12 59.90
N LEU A 735 -11.63 -5.28 59.65
CA LEU A 735 -12.12 -6.18 60.70
C LEU A 735 -10.98 -6.66 61.61
N GLN A 736 -11.28 -6.80 62.90
CA GLN A 736 -10.33 -7.27 63.92
C GLN A 736 -10.97 -8.32 64.82
N GLY A 737 -10.14 -9.15 65.46
CA GLY A 737 -10.61 -10.18 66.40
C GLY A 737 -11.47 -11.26 65.73
N TYR A 738 -12.57 -11.66 66.38
CA TYR A 738 -13.44 -12.75 65.92
C TYR A 738 -13.97 -12.57 64.50
N ASP A 739 -14.33 -11.33 64.13
CA ASP A 739 -14.89 -11.05 62.80
C ASP A 739 -13.84 -11.23 61.69
N ALA A 740 -12.57 -10.93 61.98
CA ALA A 740 -11.46 -11.14 61.05
C ALA A 740 -11.11 -12.63 60.87
N ASP A 741 -11.15 -13.40 61.97
CA ASP A 741 -10.96 -14.85 61.93
C ASP A 741 -12.07 -15.52 61.12
N GLU A 742 -13.33 -15.13 61.33
CA GLU A 742 -14.47 -15.66 60.58
C GLU A 742 -14.40 -15.26 59.08
N LEU A 743 -14.04 -14.02 58.78
CA LEU A 743 -13.84 -13.57 57.40
C LEU A 743 -12.72 -14.37 56.70
N SER A 744 -11.60 -14.60 57.38
CA SER A 744 -10.46 -15.32 56.81
C SER A 744 -10.83 -16.74 56.38
N VAL A 745 -11.61 -17.46 57.19
CA VAL A 745 -12.12 -18.81 56.85
C VAL A 745 -13.03 -18.78 55.62
N LYS A 746 -13.90 -17.76 55.49
CA LYS A 746 -14.79 -17.63 54.33
C LYS A 746 -14.02 -17.22 53.07
N LEU A 747 -13.05 -16.33 53.19
CA LEU A 747 -12.19 -15.93 52.07
C LEU A 747 -11.33 -17.09 51.57
N GLU A 748 -10.77 -17.91 52.46
CA GLU A 748 -10.03 -19.12 52.08
C GLU A 748 -10.88 -20.10 51.25
N LYS A 749 -12.17 -20.26 51.60
CA LYS A 749 -13.11 -21.10 50.86
C LYS A 749 -13.31 -20.61 49.41
N TYR A 750 -13.33 -19.30 49.19
CA TYR A 750 -13.64 -18.69 47.89
C TYR A 750 -12.44 -17.94 47.28
N SER A 751 -11.22 -18.35 47.62
CA SER A 751 -9.99 -17.65 47.23
C SER A 751 -9.80 -17.55 45.72
N ALA A 752 -10.21 -18.58 44.98
CA ALA A 752 -10.17 -18.57 43.53
C ALA A 752 -11.17 -17.59 42.89
N THR A 753 -12.19 -17.15 43.63
CA THR A 753 -13.31 -16.33 43.16
C THR A 753 -13.21 -14.88 43.62
N VAL A 754 -12.71 -14.60 44.82
CA VAL A 754 -12.77 -13.24 45.42
C VAL A 754 -11.55 -12.40 45.06
N VAL A 755 -11.80 -11.14 44.69
CA VAL A 755 -10.78 -10.08 44.52
C VAL A 755 -11.14 -8.93 45.46
N VAL A 756 -10.18 -8.41 46.20
CA VAL A 756 -10.40 -7.27 47.13
C VAL A 756 -9.95 -5.97 46.48
N GLU A 757 -10.86 -5.03 46.33
CA GLU A 757 -10.60 -3.69 45.79
C GLU A 757 -10.22 -2.73 46.92
N LEU A 758 -9.10 -2.04 46.73
CA LEU A 758 -8.55 -1.05 47.64
C LEU A 758 -8.67 0.34 47.00
N THR A 759 -9.32 1.28 47.68
CA THR A 759 -9.46 2.66 47.21
C THR A 759 -8.11 3.40 47.27
N GLU A 760 -7.76 4.19 46.25
CA GLU A 760 -6.47 4.92 46.14
C GLU A 760 -6.19 5.87 47.34
N GLN A 761 -7.23 6.34 48.03
CA GLN A 761 -7.15 7.34 49.11
C GLN A 761 -6.76 6.78 50.48
N ALA A 762 -6.58 5.46 50.63
CA ALA A 762 -6.20 4.85 51.90
C ALA A 762 -4.71 5.14 52.21
N GLU A 763 -4.46 5.99 53.22
CA GLU A 763 -3.12 6.32 53.73
C GLU A 763 -2.69 5.35 54.84
N LEU A 764 -2.68 4.05 54.55
CA LEU A 764 -2.12 3.06 55.49
C LEU A 764 -0.60 3.25 55.66
N PRO A 765 -0.03 3.07 56.85
CA PRO A 765 1.42 2.96 57.02
C PRO A 765 2.00 1.74 56.26
N ASP A 766 3.25 1.85 55.75
CA ASP A 766 3.87 0.79 54.93
C ASP A 766 3.94 -0.57 55.62
N ASP A 767 4.17 -0.61 56.93
CA ASP A 767 4.23 -1.86 57.72
C ASP A 767 2.86 -2.56 57.81
N GLU A 768 1.77 -1.79 57.94
CA GLU A 768 0.40 -2.31 58.01
C GLU A 768 -0.08 -2.78 56.64
N LEU A 769 0.26 -2.04 55.58
CA LEU A 769 0.00 -2.43 54.21
C LEU A 769 0.73 -3.73 53.84
N ALA A 770 2.01 -3.86 54.23
CA ALA A 770 2.79 -5.07 54.00
C ALA A 770 2.20 -6.30 54.73
N LEU A 771 1.69 -6.11 55.95
CA LEU A 771 1.03 -7.18 56.71
C LEU A 771 -0.28 -7.61 56.04
N MET A 772 -1.12 -6.65 55.64
CA MET A 772 -2.39 -6.91 54.97
C MET A 772 -2.19 -7.69 53.66
N LYS A 773 -1.21 -7.28 52.84
CA LYS A 773 -0.83 -7.99 51.62
C LYS A 773 -0.40 -9.42 51.89
N LYS A 774 0.43 -9.62 52.92
CA LYS A 774 0.91 -10.95 53.28
C LYS A 774 -0.24 -11.86 53.69
N GLU A 775 -1.24 -11.33 54.40
CA GLU A 775 -2.42 -12.08 54.82
C GLU A 775 -3.30 -12.47 53.62
N TYR A 776 -3.63 -11.53 52.72
CA TYR A 776 -4.38 -11.87 51.50
C TYR A 776 -3.61 -12.83 50.58
N ALA A 777 -2.31 -12.61 50.40
CA ALA A 777 -1.46 -13.52 49.62
C ALA A 777 -1.40 -14.93 50.23
N SER A 778 -1.37 -15.05 51.56
CA SER A 778 -1.38 -16.36 52.23
C SER A 778 -2.68 -17.13 52.05
N LEU A 779 -3.78 -16.42 51.79
CA LEU A 779 -5.10 -16.98 51.50
C LEU A 779 -5.33 -17.20 49.99
N GLY A 780 -4.40 -16.78 49.13
CA GLY A 780 -4.56 -16.81 47.68
C GLY A 780 -5.59 -15.82 47.15
N ILE A 781 -5.82 -14.71 47.87
CA ILE A 781 -6.74 -13.64 47.48
C ILE A 781 -5.98 -12.61 46.64
N GLU A 782 -6.52 -12.33 45.46
CA GLU A 782 -6.03 -11.28 44.55
C GLU A 782 -6.52 -9.89 45.01
N THR A 783 -5.79 -8.85 44.63
CA THR A 783 -6.08 -7.46 45.00
C THR A 783 -6.19 -6.56 43.79
N ALA A 784 -7.00 -5.52 43.90
CA ALA A 784 -7.20 -4.49 42.88
C ALA A 784 -7.06 -3.10 43.48
N VAL A 785 -6.59 -2.12 42.71
CA VAL A 785 -6.60 -0.70 43.08
C VAL A 785 -7.67 0.03 42.27
N ASP A 786 -8.51 0.79 42.96
CA ASP A 786 -9.65 1.52 42.39
C ASP A 786 -9.38 3.03 42.17
N ASP A 787 -10.16 3.66 41.29
CA ASP A 787 -10.14 5.12 40.98
C ASP A 787 -8.80 5.69 40.46
N TYR A 788 -7.95 4.87 39.84
CA TYR A 788 -6.62 5.30 39.40
C TYR A 788 -6.71 6.37 38.29
N GLY A 789 -6.27 7.60 38.61
CA GLY A 789 -6.27 8.73 37.67
C GLY A 789 -7.02 10.00 38.11
N THR A 790 -7.66 9.99 39.28
CA THR A 790 -8.47 11.11 39.80
C THR A 790 -7.65 12.11 40.63
N GLY A 791 -6.73 12.84 39.98
CA GLY A 791 -5.89 13.87 40.61
C GLY A 791 -4.40 13.57 40.47
N TYR A 792 -3.53 14.10 41.34
CA TYR A 792 -2.10 13.73 41.41
C TYR A 792 -1.95 12.26 41.92
N SER A 793 -2.55 11.31 41.20
CA SER A 793 -2.37 9.88 41.38
C SER A 793 -0.93 9.56 41.02
N ASN A 794 -0.07 9.51 42.04
CA ASN A 794 1.34 9.20 41.86
C ASN A 794 1.47 7.69 41.60
N VAL A 795 2.24 7.35 40.57
CA VAL A 795 2.80 6.00 40.32
C VAL A 795 3.31 5.34 41.62
N THR A 796 3.72 6.14 42.61
CA THR A 796 4.08 5.72 43.96
C THR A 796 3.03 4.86 44.68
N ASN A 797 1.72 5.13 44.56
CA ASN A 797 0.69 4.30 45.18
C ASN A 797 0.56 2.96 44.45
N LEU A 798 0.49 2.96 43.12
CA LEU A 798 0.49 1.72 42.34
C LEU A 798 1.75 0.87 42.63
N LEU A 799 2.92 1.50 42.80
CA LEU A 799 4.16 0.85 43.23
C LEU A 799 4.13 0.35 44.69
N ARG A 800 3.46 1.08 45.60
CA ARG A 800 3.26 0.63 46.99
C ARG A 800 2.33 -0.57 47.06
N TYR A 801 1.27 -0.59 46.25
CA TYR A 801 0.22 -1.62 46.27
C TYR A 801 0.54 -2.83 45.39
N MET A 802 1.24 -2.69 44.25
CA MET A 802 1.52 -3.77 43.28
C MET A 802 0.36 -4.80 43.20
N PRO A 803 -0.85 -4.35 42.84
CA PRO A 803 -2.03 -5.22 42.79
C PRO A 803 -2.00 -6.16 41.58
N ASP A 804 -2.92 -7.12 41.55
CA ASP A 804 -3.15 -7.99 40.38
C ASP A 804 -3.96 -7.25 39.29
N TYR A 805 -4.79 -6.28 39.69
CA TYR A 805 -5.62 -5.47 38.79
C TYR A 805 -5.50 -3.97 39.11
N VAL A 806 -5.53 -3.14 38.06
CA VAL A 806 -5.64 -1.67 38.19
C VAL A 806 -6.88 -1.19 37.46
N LYS A 807 -7.77 -0.49 38.17
CA LYS A 807 -8.98 0.11 37.59
C LYS A 807 -8.68 1.55 37.19
N ILE A 808 -8.77 1.82 35.89
CA ILE A 808 -8.54 3.15 35.33
C ILE A 808 -9.84 3.93 35.41
N ASP A 809 -9.81 5.07 36.11
CA ASP A 809 -11.02 5.83 36.40
C ASP A 809 -11.65 6.42 35.14
N ARG A 810 -12.99 6.49 35.16
CA ARG A 810 -13.82 7.03 34.09
C ARG A 810 -13.42 8.45 33.67
N MET A 811 -12.92 9.32 34.55
CA MET A 811 -12.51 10.68 34.21
C MET A 811 -11.43 10.70 33.10
N LEU A 812 -10.53 9.71 33.13
CA LEU A 812 -9.49 9.53 32.11
C LEU A 812 -10.03 8.89 30.82
N LEU A 813 -11.09 8.11 30.92
CA LEU A 813 -11.64 7.31 29.82
C LEU A 813 -12.76 8.04 29.06
N SER A 814 -13.48 8.95 29.73
CA SER A 814 -14.57 9.70 29.12
C SER A 814 -14.06 10.62 28.02
N GLU A 815 -14.69 10.56 26.84
CA GLU A 815 -14.31 11.33 25.65
C GLU A 815 -12.85 11.08 25.19
N ILE A 816 -12.25 9.93 25.54
CA ILE A 816 -10.84 9.62 25.25
C ILE A 816 -10.52 9.64 23.74
N GLN A 817 -11.50 9.33 22.88
CA GLN A 817 -11.32 9.36 21.43
C GLN A 817 -10.96 10.75 20.89
N ASP A 818 -11.37 11.82 21.57
CA ASP A 818 -11.18 13.20 21.13
C ASP A 818 -9.96 13.88 21.77
N SER A 819 -9.26 13.19 22.68
CA SER A 819 -8.09 13.72 23.39
C SER A 819 -6.85 12.84 23.23
N PRO A 820 -5.90 13.24 22.36
CA PRO A 820 -4.61 12.57 22.21
C PRO A 820 -3.81 12.52 23.52
N GLN A 821 -3.98 13.52 24.40
CA GLN A 821 -3.33 13.55 25.72
C GLN A 821 -3.87 12.46 26.64
N LYS A 822 -5.19 12.27 26.70
CA LYS A 822 -5.80 11.17 27.47
C LYS A 822 -5.38 9.81 26.90
N GLN A 823 -5.35 9.66 25.57
CA GLN A 823 -4.88 8.43 24.91
C GLN A 823 -3.44 8.08 25.27
N HIS A 824 -2.54 9.06 25.22
CA HIS A 824 -1.14 8.87 25.61
C HIS A 824 -1.03 8.49 27.08
N PHE A 825 -1.74 9.19 27.97
CA PHE A 825 -1.66 8.94 29.39
C PHE A 825 -2.20 7.55 29.76
N VAL A 826 -3.37 7.17 29.24
CA VAL A 826 -3.95 5.83 29.47
C VAL A 826 -3.08 4.72 28.87
N ARG A 827 -2.43 4.94 27.72
CA ARG A 827 -1.48 3.97 27.16
C ARG A 827 -0.30 3.71 28.07
N GLU A 828 0.31 4.75 28.63
CA GLU A 828 1.43 4.61 29.58
C GLU A 828 1.01 3.82 30.83
N ILE A 829 -0.22 3.99 31.31
CA ILE A 829 -0.76 3.23 32.44
C ILE A 829 -0.87 1.74 32.08
N ILE A 830 -1.42 1.42 30.91
CA ILE A 830 -1.57 0.05 30.41
C ILE A 830 -0.19 -0.60 30.23
N GLU A 831 0.76 0.10 29.58
CA GLU A 831 2.12 -0.41 29.39
C GLU A 831 2.85 -0.64 30.71
N PHE A 832 2.70 0.28 31.67
CA PHE A 832 3.24 0.09 33.02
C PHE A 832 2.64 -1.15 33.70
N ALA A 833 1.32 -1.32 33.62
CA ALA A 833 0.63 -2.48 34.21
C ALA A 833 1.14 -3.80 33.59
N HIS A 834 1.20 -3.88 32.26
CA HIS A 834 1.69 -5.07 31.54
C HIS A 834 3.14 -5.41 31.87
N ASN A 835 4.01 -4.42 31.98
CA ASN A 835 5.43 -4.63 32.33
C ASN A 835 5.63 -5.15 33.77
N ASN A 836 4.60 -5.09 34.62
CA ASN A 836 4.63 -5.56 36.01
C ASN A 836 3.64 -6.70 36.27
N ASP A 837 3.15 -7.39 35.23
CA ASP A 837 2.17 -8.48 35.31
C ASP A 837 0.83 -8.09 35.97
N ILE A 838 0.42 -6.82 35.84
CA ILE A 838 -0.85 -6.27 36.34
C ILE A 838 -1.86 -6.17 35.18
N MET A 839 -3.09 -6.60 35.40
CA MET A 839 -4.16 -6.46 34.41
C MET A 839 -4.83 -5.08 34.48
N ALA A 840 -4.98 -4.41 33.34
CA ALA A 840 -5.66 -3.13 33.26
C ALA A 840 -7.18 -3.30 33.02
N LEU A 841 -7.99 -2.75 33.92
CA LEU A 841 -9.46 -2.69 33.83
C LEU A 841 -9.90 -1.25 33.53
N ALA A 842 -10.54 -1.01 32.38
CA ALA A 842 -11.16 0.27 32.09
C ALA A 842 -12.57 0.36 32.69
N GLU A 843 -12.80 1.35 33.55
CA GLU A 843 -14.08 1.56 34.23
C GLU A 843 -14.97 2.60 33.53
N GLY A 844 -16.28 2.42 33.67
CA GLY A 844 -17.25 3.42 33.25
C GLY A 844 -17.26 3.62 31.73
N VAL A 845 -17.05 2.58 30.94
CA VAL A 845 -17.20 2.65 29.48
C VAL A 845 -18.68 2.77 29.11
N GLU A 846 -19.07 3.90 28.51
CA GLU A 846 -20.49 4.20 28.22
C GLU A 846 -20.83 4.23 26.73
N THR A 847 -19.83 4.39 25.87
CA THR A 847 -20.03 4.50 24.42
C THR A 847 -19.20 3.49 23.63
N ASN A 848 -19.67 3.15 22.42
CA ASN A 848 -18.95 2.30 21.48
C ASN A 848 -17.57 2.88 21.09
N VAL A 849 -17.49 4.21 20.96
CA VAL A 849 -16.26 4.89 20.54
C VAL A 849 -15.19 4.85 21.63
N GLU A 850 -15.59 4.97 22.90
CA GLU A 850 -14.69 4.76 24.06
C GLU A 850 -14.22 3.30 24.09
N LEU A 851 -15.14 2.35 23.93
CA LEU A 851 -14.83 0.91 23.88
C LEU A 851 -13.77 0.59 22.80
N GLN A 852 -14.00 1.06 21.57
CA GLN A 852 -13.08 0.84 20.45
C GLN A 852 -11.70 1.45 20.73
N MET A 853 -11.66 2.69 21.23
CA MET A 853 -10.41 3.37 21.54
C MET A 853 -9.62 2.62 22.61
N LEU A 854 -10.27 2.19 23.69
CA LEU A 854 -9.62 1.48 24.80
C LEU A 854 -9.06 0.11 24.41
N ILE A 855 -9.80 -0.64 23.58
CA ILE A 855 -9.28 -1.89 22.99
C ILE A 855 -8.04 -1.61 22.12
N SER A 856 -8.03 -0.49 21.39
CA SER A 856 -6.87 -0.08 20.58
C SER A 856 -5.65 0.38 21.38
N LEU A 857 -5.86 0.83 22.61
CA LEU A 857 -4.79 1.17 23.55
C LEU A 857 -4.28 -0.06 24.32
N GLY A 858 -4.89 -1.23 24.15
CA GLY A 858 -4.41 -2.49 24.70
C GLY A 858 -4.98 -2.88 26.06
N VAL A 859 -6.14 -2.34 26.48
CA VAL A 859 -6.75 -2.69 27.77
C VAL A 859 -7.10 -4.19 27.85
N ASP A 860 -7.04 -4.80 29.04
CA ASP A 860 -7.30 -6.23 29.24
C ASP A 860 -8.77 -6.52 29.56
N LEU A 861 -9.36 -5.69 30.41
CA LEU A 861 -10.71 -5.87 30.95
C LEU A 861 -11.52 -4.58 30.80
N ILE A 862 -12.83 -4.73 30.64
CA ILE A 862 -13.74 -3.60 30.38
C ILE A 862 -14.98 -3.72 31.26
N GLN A 863 -15.35 -2.60 31.88
CA GLN A 863 -16.58 -2.46 32.67
C GLN A 863 -17.26 -1.12 32.37
N GLY A 864 -18.58 -1.14 32.25
CA GLY A 864 -19.36 0.09 32.09
C GLY A 864 -20.77 -0.16 31.60
N TYR A 865 -21.57 0.89 31.47
CA TYR A 865 -22.97 0.75 31.04
C TYR A 865 -23.11 0.33 29.58
N TYR A 866 -22.07 0.50 28.76
CA TYR A 866 -22.07 0.00 27.39
C TYR A 866 -22.11 -1.53 27.38
N THR A 867 -21.32 -2.21 28.23
CA THR A 867 -21.29 -3.68 28.29
C THR A 867 -22.50 -4.25 29.02
N ALA A 868 -22.71 -3.85 30.27
CA ALA A 868 -23.95 -4.10 31.01
C ALA A 868 -24.08 -3.23 32.27
N ARG A 869 -25.32 -2.96 32.69
CA ARG A 869 -25.59 -2.22 33.94
C ARG A 869 -25.56 -3.14 35.17
N PRO A 870 -25.26 -2.61 36.37
CA PRO A 870 -25.38 -3.35 37.61
C PRO A 870 -26.80 -3.86 37.82
N SER A 871 -26.97 -5.16 38.10
CA SER A 871 -28.30 -5.75 38.28
C SER A 871 -28.36 -6.75 39.43
N LYS A 872 -29.57 -7.01 39.93
CA LYS A 872 -29.82 -7.96 41.01
C LYS A 872 -29.66 -9.42 40.54
N GLU A 873 -29.97 -9.69 39.28
CA GLU A 873 -29.79 -11.00 38.65
C GLU A 873 -28.36 -11.12 38.10
N ILE A 874 -27.69 -12.25 38.33
CA ILE A 874 -26.32 -12.44 37.86
C ILE A 874 -26.39 -12.83 36.37
N LEU A 875 -25.90 -11.94 35.51
CA LEU A 875 -25.86 -12.15 34.06
C LEU A 875 -24.76 -13.14 33.70
N THR A 876 -25.08 -14.23 32.98
CA THR A 876 -24.07 -15.23 32.55
C THR A 876 -23.46 -14.92 31.18
N ILE A 877 -24.07 -14.02 30.41
CA ILE A 877 -23.59 -13.54 29.11
C ILE A 877 -24.02 -12.08 28.92
N ILE A 878 -23.18 -11.28 28.26
CA ILE A 878 -23.55 -9.93 27.81
C ILE A 878 -24.31 -10.00 26.48
N ASP A 879 -24.78 -8.85 26.00
CA ASP A 879 -25.41 -8.77 24.68
C ASP A 879 -24.50 -9.35 23.58
N LYS A 880 -25.07 -10.21 22.71
CA LYS A 880 -24.32 -10.94 21.69
C LYS A 880 -23.67 -9.99 20.68
N ASP A 881 -24.35 -8.90 20.32
CA ASP A 881 -23.83 -7.93 19.36
C ASP A 881 -22.62 -7.23 19.96
N ILE A 882 -22.68 -6.85 21.24
CA ILE A 882 -21.58 -6.19 21.95
C ILE A 882 -20.37 -7.12 22.10
N LYS A 883 -20.61 -8.41 22.38
CA LYS A 883 -19.55 -9.43 22.42
C LYS A 883 -18.82 -9.54 21.07
N GLU A 884 -19.57 -9.58 19.98
CA GLU A 884 -19.01 -9.62 18.62
C GLU A 884 -18.25 -8.33 18.27
N GLU A 885 -18.72 -7.16 18.73
CA GLU A 885 -18.03 -5.88 18.56
C GLU A 885 -16.66 -5.86 19.24
N ILE A 886 -16.57 -6.32 20.49
CA ILE A 886 -15.30 -6.41 21.23
C ILE A 886 -14.30 -7.30 20.48
N ALA A 887 -14.73 -8.49 20.06
CA ALA A 887 -13.89 -9.41 19.30
C ALA A 887 -13.47 -8.86 17.93
N ARG A 888 -14.33 -8.05 17.29
CA ARG A 888 -14.01 -7.35 16.04
C ARG A 888 -12.97 -6.25 16.25
N TYR A 889 -13.13 -5.41 17.28
CA TYR A 889 -12.17 -4.34 17.57
C TYR A 889 -10.80 -4.90 17.96
N HIS A 890 -10.74 -5.97 18.76
CA HIS A 890 -9.48 -6.61 19.10
C HIS A 890 -8.74 -7.16 17.87
N ARG A 891 -9.46 -7.79 16.93
CA ARG A 891 -8.88 -8.25 15.66
C ARG A 891 -8.35 -7.10 14.79
N GLN A 892 -9.05 -5.97 14.73
CA GLN A 892 -8.58 -4.78 14.01
C GLN A 892 -7.26 -4.25 14.57
N VAL A 893 -7.06 -4.31 15.88
CA VAL A 893 -5.84 -3.86 16.55
C VAL A 893 -4.66 -4.80 16.26
N MET A 894 -4.89 -6.12 16.29
CA MET A 894 -3.86 -7.13 15.95
C MET A 894 -3.37 -7.03 14.50
N LEU A 895 -4.21 -6.53 13.60
CA LEU A 895 -3.90 -6.34 12.19
C LEU A 895 -3.33 -4.93 11.89
N GLY A 896 -3.18 -4.07 12.91
CA GLY A 896 -2.64 -2.71 12.82
C GLY A 896 -3.72 -1.62 12.82
N ASN A 897 -3.52 -0.59 13.65
CA ASN A 897 -4.46 0.51 13.87
C ASN A 897 -4.67 1.31 12.56
N GLY A 898 -5.89 1.28 12.01
CA GLY A 898 -6.27 1.89 10.72
C GLY A 898 -6.89 0.93 9.71
N SER A 899 -6.99 -0.36 10.02
CA SER A 899 -7.49 -1.36 9.09
C SER A 899 -9.01 -1.30 8.88
N LYS A 900 -9.43 -0.68 7.77
CA LYS A 900 -10.83 -0.66 7.34
C LYS A 900 -11.15 -1.98 6.62
N ILE A 901 -12.23 -2.65 7.05
CA ILE A 901 -12.65 -3.96 6.54
C ILE A 901 -13.76 -3.80 5.50
N TYR A 902 -13.57 -4.38 4.32
CA TYR A 902 -14.58 -4.46 3.26
C TYR A 902 -15.24 -5.84 3.29
N VAL A 903 -16.54 -5.91 3.61
CA VAL A 903 -17.29 -7.17 3.56
C VAL A 903 -17.72 -7.45 2.12
N ALA A 904 -17.13 -8.48 1.51
CA ALA A 904 -17.43 -8.94 0.16
C ALA A 904 -18.78 -9.68 0.10
N GLY A 905 -19.40 -9.69 -1.08
CA GLY A 905 -20.68 -10.39 -1.31
C GLY A 905 -21.83 -9.52 -1.81
N LYS A 906 -21.74 -8.18 -1.68
CA LYS A 906 -22.75 -7.25 -2.22
C LYS A 906 -22.61 -6.99 -3.72
N GLU A 907 -21.38 -7.00 -4.22
CA GLU A 907 -21.04 -6.73 -5.62
C GLU A 907 -20.30 -7.95 -6.20
N SER A 908 -20.51 -8.26 -7.47
CA SER A 908 -19.84 -9.37 -8.16
C SER A 908 -18.41 -9.02 -8.64
N ARG A 909 -18.04 -7.74 -8.64
CA ARG A 909 -16.70 -7.28 -9.00
C ARG A 909 -16.25 -6.17 -8.06
N ILE A 910 -15.05 -6.32 -7.50
CA ILE A 910 -14.44 -5.42 -6.53
C ILE A 910 -13.12 -4.92 -7.13
N HIS A 911 -12.94 -3.60 -7.15
CA HIS A 911 -11.73 -2.96 -7.65
C HIS A 911 -10.75 -2.68 -6.50
N LEU A 912 -9.59 -3.34 -6.50
CA LEU A 912 -8.61 -3.21 -5.41
C LEU A 912 -8.07 -1.78 -5.31
N ALA A 913 -7.84 -1.10 -6.44
CA ALA A 913 -7.39 0.30 -6.44
C ALA A 913 -8.38 1.23 -5.72
N LYS A 914 -9.69 1.00 -5.85
CA LYS A 914 -10.74 1.75 -5.14
C LYS A 914 -10.69 1.46 -3.64
N LEU A 915 -10.58 0.18 -3.27
CA LEU A 915 -10.49 -0.20 -1.85
C LEU A 915 -9.25 0.39 -1.18
N THR A 916 -8.10 0.36 -1.86
CA THR A 916 -6.86 0.99 -1.39
C THR A 916 -7.02 2.51 -1.23
N ALA A 917 -7.64 3.19 -2.21
CA ALA A 917 -7.90 4.63 -2.14
C ALA A 917 -8.85 4.98 -0.97
N ASP A 918 -9.84 4.13 -0.71
CA ASP A 918 -10.79 4.26 0.39
C ASP A 918 -10.22 3.78 1.75
N LYS A 919 -8.91 3.46 1.78
CA LYS A 919 -8.12 3.00 2.94
C LYS A 919 -8.59 1.67 3.55
N TYR A 920 -9.17 0.78 2.75
CA TYR A 920 -9.39 -0.60 3.15
C TYR A 920 -8.09 -1.39 3.11
N SER A 921 -7.91 -2.25 4.11
CA SER A 921 -6.75 -3.14 4.24
C SER A 921 -7.14 -4.61 4.33
N ILE A 922 -8.45 -4.92 4.45
CA ILE A 922 -8.95 -6.29 4.56
C ILE A 922 -10.20 -6.43 3.70
N ILE A 923 -10.28 -7.51 2.94
CA ILE A 923 -11.50 -7.98 2.27
C ILE A 923 -11.97 -9.25 2.97
N GLU A 924 -13.17 -9.21 3.54
CA GLU A 924 -13.74 -10.29 4.33
C GLU A 924 -14.90 -10.96 3.59
N PHE A 925 -14.86 -12.28 3.45
CA PHE A 925 -15.92 -13.09 2.84
C PHE A 925 -16.67 -13.85 3.95
N VAL A 926 -17.92 -13.45 4.23
CA VAL A 926 -18.74 -13.99 5.33
C VAL A 926 -19.96 -14.74 4.79
N PRO A 927 -20.22 -16.02 5.15
CA PRO A 927 -21.26 -16.85 4.56
C PRO A 927 -22.67 -16.23 4.55
N ASP A 928 -23.07 -15.60 5.65
CA ASP A 928 -24.45 -15.14 5.88
C ASP A 928 -24.81 -13.83 5.15
N ASN A 929 -23.82 -13.13 4.57
CA ASN A 929 -23.99 -11.78 4.00
C ASN A 929 -23.74 -11.70 2.49
N ILE A 930 -23.66 -12.84 1.80
CA ILE A 930 -23.28 -12.91 0.38
C ILE A 930 -24.49 -13.02 -0.54
N VAL A 931 -24.67 -12.02 -1.42
CA VAL A 931 -25.61 -12.05 -2.55
C VAL A 931 -24.98 -12.74 -3.77
N HIS A 932 -23.69 -12.50 -4.03
CA HIS A 932 -22.94 -13.08 -5.15
C HIS A 932 -21.83 -14.01 -4.67
N ARG A 933 -21.91 -15.30 -4.99
CA ARG A 933 -20.87 -16.30 -4.62
C ARG A 933 -19.68 -16.35 -5.56
N ASP A 934 -19.82 -15.78 -6.76
CA ASP A 934 -18.76 -15.64 -7.74
C ASP A 934 -18.32 -14.18 -7.78
N ILE A 935 -17.15 -13.89 -7.22
CA ILE A 935 -16.67 -12.52 -7.00
C ILE A 935 -15.33 -12.33 -7.72
N THR A 936 -15.22 -11.25 -8.49
CA THR A 936 -13.96 -10.88 -9.17
C THR A 936 -13.26 -9.75 -8.42
N LEU A 937 -12.03 -9.99 -7.96
CA LEU A 937 -11.13 -8.97 -7.44
C LEU A 937 -10.20 -8.51 -8.56
N SER A 938 -10.38 -7.28 -9.03
CA SER A 938 -9.58 -6.70 -10.11
C SER A 938 -8.59 -5.65 -9.61
N GLY A 939 -7.32 -5.84 -9.93
CA GLY A 939 -6.22 -4.92 -9.64
C GLY A 939 -5.63 -4.29 -10.90
N ILE A 940 -4.45 -3.69 -10.74
CA ILE A 940 -3.65 -3.09 -11.81
C ILE A 940 -2.32 -3.84 -11.80
N SER A 941 -1.88 -4.38 -12.93
CA SER A 941 -0.59 -5.09 -13.01
C SER A 941 0.55 -4.16 -12.55
N GLY A 942 1.46 -4.71 -11.75
CA GLY A 942 2.59 -3.98 -11.17
C GLY A 942 2.26 -3.07 -9.96
N VAL A 943 0.99 -2.94 -9.55
CA VAL A 943 0.60 -2.13 -8.38
C VAL A 943 0.24 -3.02 -7.21
N THR A 944 0.97 -2.89 -6.09
CA THR A 944 0.67 -3.62 -4.86
C THR A 944 -0.49 -2.97 -4.10
N SER A 945 -1.49 -3.77 -3.73
CA SER A 945 -2.48 -3.38 -2.73
C SER A 945 -2.06 -3.94 -1.37
N ASN A 946 -1.98 -3.07 -0.36
CA ASN A 946 -1.71 -3.49 1.03
C ASN A 946 -3.00 -4.04 1.67
N ILE A 947 -3.61 -5.00 0.98
CA ILE A 947 -4.89 -5.61 1.35
C ILE A 947 -4.66 -7.11 1.57
N VAL A 948 -5.30 -7.66 2.59
CA VAL A 948 -5.35 -9.09 2.91
C VAL A 948 -6.77 -9.63 2.66
N LEU A 949 -6.90 -10.89 2.24
CA LEU A 949 -8.19 -11.58 2.13
C LEU A 949 -8.43 -12.49 3.32
N GLU A 950 -9.62 -12.38 3.89
CA GLU A 950 -10.09 -13.20 4.99
C GLU A 950 -11.36 -13.94 4.55
N ILE A 951 -11.26 -15.26 4.36
CA ILE A 951 -12.38 -16.12 4.01
C ILE A 951 -12.85 -16.83 5.28
N LYS A 952 -14.02 -16.44 5.78
CA LYS A 952 -14.53 -16.87 7.08
C LYS A 952 -15.16 -18.25 7.05
N GLU A 953 -15.15 -18.88 8.22
CA GLU A 953 -15.59 -20.25 8.43
C GLU A 953 -16.91 -20.57 7.70
N GLY A 954 -16.93 -21.68 6.95
CA GLY A 954 -18.13 -22.14 6.23
C GLY A 954 -18.39 -21.48 4.88
N TYR A 955 -17.49 -20.62 4.38
CA TYR A 955 -17.66 -19.99 3.06
C TYR A 955 -17.57 -21.01 1.92
N ASN A 956 -18.48 -20.88 0.94
CA ASN A 956 -18.48 -21.70 -0.28
C ASN A 956 -18.73 -20.82 -1.51
N GLY A 957 -17.73 -20.68 -2.38
CA GLY A 957 -17.83 -19.85 -3.58
C GLY A 957 -16.55 -19.76 -4.42
N ARG A 958 -16.63 -18.98 -5.50
CA ARG A 958 -15.56 -18.79 -6.48
C ARG A 958 -15.03 -17.36 -6.44
N ILE A 959 -13.72 -17.20 -6.31
CA ILE A 959 -13.06 -15.89 -6.24
C ILE A 959 -12.11 -15.78 -7.43
N VAL A 960 -12.33 -14.81 -8.31
CA VAL A 960 -11.47 -14.55 -9.47
C VAL A 960 -10.46 -13.46 -9.10
N LEU A 961 -9.18 -13.74 -9.23
CA LEU A 961 -8.10 -12.76 -9.15
C LEU A 961 -7.73 -12.32 -10.56
N ASP A 962 -7.91 -11.04 -10.87
CA ASP A 962 -7.65 -10.44 -12.19
C ASP A 962 -6.65 -9.29 -12.04
N ASN A 963 -5.38 -9.56 -12.35
CA ASN A 963 -4.25 -8.65 -12.11
C ASN A 963 -4.18 -8.13 -10.66
N ALA A 964 -4.46 -9.02 -9.70
CA ALA A 964 -4.60 -8.69 -8.30
C ALA A 964 -3.27 -8.84 -7.55
N SER A 965 -2.91 -7.83 -6.76
CA SER A 965 -1.71 -7.85 -5.94
C SER A 965 -2.04 -7.58 -4.48
N PHE A 966 -1.65 -8.48 -3.58
CA PHE A 966 -1.88 -8.42 -2.14
C PHE A 966 -0.55 -8.34 -1.39
N ALA A 967 -0.57 -7.77 -0.19
CA ALA A 967 0.60 -7.69 0.67
C ALA A 967 0.20 -7.88 2.13
N ALA A 968 0.92 -8.77 2.82
CA ALA A 968 0.66 -9.12 4.21
C ALA A 968 1.71 -8.50 5.15
N GLY A 969 1.30 -8.26 6.40
CA GLY A 969 2.20 -7.82 7.48
C GLY A 969 3.01 -8.98 8.08
N LYS A 970 3.86 -8.66 9.06
CA LYS A 970 4.62 -9.67 9.83
C LYS A 970 3.67 -10.73 10.39
N ASN A 971 3.99 -12.01 10.16
CA ASN A 971 3.27 -13.20 10.63
C ASN A 971 1.82 -13.39 10.14
N THR A 972 1.40 -12.76 9.03
CA THR A 972 0.05 -12.97 8.43
C THR A 972 0.10 -13.58 7.02
N ALA A 973 -0.95 -14.26 6.57
CA ALA A 973 -1.08 -14.72 5.18
C ALA A 973 -1.67 -13.60 4.30
N CYS A 974 -1.42 -13.62 2.99
CA CYS A 974 -2.12 -12.71 2.07
C CYS A 974 -3.57 -13.15 1.82
N ILE A 975 -3.82 -14.46 1.85
CA ILE A 975 -5.15 -15.06 1.75
C ILE A 975 -5.27 -16.06 2.89
N ASN A 976 -6.23 -15.83 3.79
CA ASN A 976 -6.52 -16.71 4.90
C ASN A 976 -7.86 -17.40 4.69
N ILE A 977 -7.86 -18.74 4.69
CA ILE A 977 -9.05 -19.59 4.53
C ILE A 977 -9.27 -20.35 5.82
N GLU A 978 -10.29 -19.93 6.59
CA GLU A 978 -10.67 -20.55 7.86
C GLU A 978 -11.29 -21.94 7.65
N GLU A 979 -11.68 -22.60 8.75
CA GLU A 979 -12.23 -23.96 8.78
C GLU A 979 -13.51 -24.12 7.95
N ASN A 980 -13.80 -25.37 7.54
CA ASN A 980 -15.04 -25.75 6.87
C ASN A 980 -15.36 -24.99 5.57
N CYS A 981 -14.36 -24.41 4.90
CA CYS A 981 -14.52 -23.63 3.67
C CYS A 981 -14.32 -24.47 2.41
N ASN A 982 -15.00 -24.10 1.32
CA ASN A 982 -14.76 -24.66 -0.02
C ASN A 982 -14.62 -23.52 -1.04
N VAL A 983 -13.38 -23.24 -1.44
CA VAL A 983 -13.04 -22.05 -2.23
C VAL A 983 -12.43 -22.47 -3.57
N THR A 984 -12.96 -21.91 -4.65
CA THR A 984 -12.31 -21.98 -5.97
C THR A 984 -11.67 -20.63 -6.29
N LEU A 985 -10.34 -20.56 -6.32
CA LEU A 985 -9.57 -19.39 -6.69
C LEU A 985 -9.21 -19.44 -8.19
N VAL A 986 -9.59 -18.42 -8.95
CA VAL A 986 -9.45 -18.40 -10.41
C VAL A 986 -8.47 -17.31 -10.80
N LEU A 987 -7.35 -17.70 -11.37
CA LEU A 987 -6.27 -16.80 -11.74
C LEU A 987 -6.47 -16.27 -13.17
N LYS A 988 -6.38 -14.95 -13.33
CA LYS A 988 -6.36 -14.23 -14.61
C LYS A 988 -5.31 -13.12 -14.58
N GLY A 989 -4.62 -12.92 -15.70
CA GLY A 989 -3.54 -11.91 -15.77
C GLY A 989 -2.39 -12.24 -14.81
N GLU A 990 -1.71 -11.21 -14.30
CA GLU A 990 -0.56 -11.37 -13.40
C GLU A 990 -0.94 -11.05 -11.95
N ASN A 991 -0.89 -12.05 -11.07
CA ASN A 991 -1.27 -11.89 -9.66
C ASN A 991 -0.06 -12.03 -8.74
N TYR A 992 -0.03 -11.26 -7.65
CA TYR A 992 1.13 -11.20 -6.75
C TYR A 992 0.71 -11.27 -5.28
N LEU A 993 1.34 -12.13 -4.49
CA LEU A 993 1.24 -12.16 -3.03
C LEU A 993 2.60 -11.81 -2.44
N ASN A 994 2.69 -10.68 -1.74
CA ASN A 994 3.94 -10.18 -1.20
C ASN A 994 3.98 -10.30 0.33
N ASP A 995 5.08 -10.84 0.84
CA ASP A 995 5.32 -11.11 2.26
C ASP A 995 4.20 -11.94 2.92
N GLY A 996 3.57 -12.86 2.18
CA GLY A 996 2.59 -13.79 2.72
C GLY A 996 2.01 -14.74 1.66
N GLY A 997 1.77 -15.97 2.06
CA GLY A 997 1.21 -17.02 1.22
C GLY A 997 -0.32 -17.14 1.30
N ILE A 998 -0.83 -18.31 0.93
CA ILE A 998 -2.22 -18.72 1.08
C ILE A 998 -2.32 -19.74 2.21
N ARG A 999 -3.07 -19.42 3.27
CA ARG A 999 -3.34 -20.30 4.40
C ARG A 999 -4.67 -21.04 4.20
N VAL A 1000 -4.67 -22.35 4.44
CA VAL A 1000 -5.80 -23.26 4.28
C VAL A 1000 -5.88 -24.16 5.51
N GLU A 1001 -6.88 -23.91 6.36
CA GLU A 1001 -7.10 -24.73 7.57
C GLU A 1001 -7.50 -26.18 7.25
N GLU A 1002 -7.33 -27.07 8.23
CA GLU A 1002 -7.35 -28.54 8.05
C GLU A 1002 -8.65 -29.09 7.45
N ASN A 1003 -9.82 -28.53 7.79
CA ASN A 1003 -11.11 -29.02 7.27
C ASN A 1003 -11.60 -28.24 6.04
N SER A 1004 -10.70 -27.54 5.34
CA SER A 1004 -11.05 -26.69 4.19
C SER A 1004 -10.50 -27.20 2.87
N ILE A 1005 -11.13 -26.79 1.76
CA ILE A 1005 -10.74 -27.15 0.40
C ILE A 1005 -10.44 -25.88 -0.38
N LEU A 1006 -9.24 -25.82 -0.97
CA LEU A 1006 -8.84 -24.80 -1.93
C LEU A 1006 -8.62 -25.45 -3.30
N THR A 1007 -9.33 -24.97 -4.32
CA THR A 1007 -9.09 -25.33 -5.72
C THR A 1007 -8.58 -24.13 -6.50
N ILE A 1008 -7.44 -24.25 -7.17
CA ILE A 1008 -6.84 -23.18 -7.99
C ILE A 1008 -7.04 -23.53 -9.47
N GLU A 1009 -7.63 -22.60 -10.24
CA GLU A 1009 -7.93 -22.75 -11.68
C GLU A 1009 -7.60 -21.47 -12.45
N GLY A 1010 -7.70 -21.51 -13.78
CA GLY A 1010 -7.51 -20.34 -14.65
C GLY A 1010 -6.21 -20.38 -15.45
N ASP A 1011 -5.99 -19.37 -16.27
CA ASP A 1011 -4.86 -19.25 -17.19
C ASP A 1011 -3.88 -18.12 -16.80
N GLY A 1012 -4.19 -17.36 -15.74
CA GLY A 1012 -3.31 -16.33 -15.20
C GLY A 1012 -2.17 -16.86 -14.33
N ASP A 1013 -1.15 -16.03 -14.17
CA ASP A 1013 0.03 -16.30 -13.37
C ASP A 1013 -0.17 -15.84 -11.91
N LEU A 1014 0.49 -16.54 -10.99
CA LEU A 1014 0.54 -16.20 -9.56
C LEU A 1014 1.99 -16.23 -9.08
N ALA A 1015 2.48 -15.10 -8.57
CA ALA A 1015 3.79 -15.00 -7.93
C ALA A 1015 3.64 -14.77 -6.42
N ILE A 1016 4.33 -15.56 -5.61
CA ILE A 1016 4.36 -15.46 -4.15
C ILE A 1016 5.80 -15.17 -3.73
N ASN A 1017 6.02 -14.03 -3.09
CA ASN A 1017 7.32 -13.62 -2.57
C ASN A 1017 7.24 -13.48 -1.05
N SER A 1018 8.19 -14.05 -0.31
CA SER A 1018 8.20 -13.94 1.16
C SER A 1018 9.61 -13.86 1.72
N GLU A 1019 9.89 -12.80 2.49
CA GLU A 1019 11.14 -12.62 3.25
C GLU A 1019 10.98 -12.96 4.75
N LYS A 1020 9.94 -13.75 5.10
CA LYS A 1020 9.67 -14.17 6.48
C LYS A 1020 10.60 -15.29 6.91
N ASP A 1021 11.07 -15.21 8.16
CA ASP A 1021 11.97 -16.21 8.74
C ASP A 1021 11.35 -17.63 8.77
N ASN A 1022 10.07 -17.71 9.15
CA ASN A 1022 9.23 -18.88 8.93
C ASN A 1022 8.19 -18.57 7.85
N TYR A 1023 8.16 -19.36 6.78
CA TYR A 1023 7.28 -19.10 5.64
C TYR A 1023 6.54 -20.35 5.15
N PHE A 1024 5.41 -20.10 4.50
CA PHE A 1024 4.72 -21.05 3.65
C PHE A 1024 4.19 -20.31 2.40
N GLY A 1025 4.27 -20.94 1.23
CA GLY A 1025 3.72 -20.37 0.00
C GLY A 1025 2.22 -20.63 -0.13
N ILE A 1026 1.82 -21.90 -0.23
CA ILE A 1026 0.40 -22.32 -0.29
C ILE A 1026 0.21 -23.54 0.60
N GLY A 1027 -0.62 -23.43 1.64
CA GLY A 1027 -0.90 -24.53 2.57
C GLY A 1027 -1.16 -24.00 3.98
N ASN A 1028 -0.32 -24.31 4.96
CA ASN A 1028 -0.48 -23.79 6.33
C ASN A 1028 0.89 -23.58 7.00
N ASP A 1029 0.90 -23.06 8.22
CA ASP A 1029 2.11 -22.84 9.00
C ASP A 1029 2.86 -24.15 9.34
N LEU A 1030 4.05 -23.98 9.92
CA LEU A 1030 4.98 -25.07 10.21
C LEU A 1030 4.56 -25.93 11.42
N GLU A 1031 3.50 -25.56 12.12
CA GLU A 1031 3.00 -26.25 13.31
C GLU A 1031 1.54 -26.73 13.14
N SER A 1032 1.05 -26.78 11.90
CA SER A 1032 -0.33 -27.15 11.58
C SER A 1032 -0.42 -28.08 10.37
N ASN A 1033 -1.54 -28.80 10.25
CA ASN A 1033 -1.94 -29.43 8.99
C ASN A 1033 -2.58 -28.40 8.07
N HIS A 1034 -2.50 -28.62 6.76
CA HIS A 1034 -3.33 -27.89 5.81
C HIS A 1034 -4.47 -28.76 5.31
N GLY A 1035 -5.55 -28.12 4.85
CA GLY A 1035 -6.68 -28.82 4.23
C GLY A 1035 -6.36 -29.43 2.86
N THR A 1036 -7.38 -29.65 2.02
CA THR A 1036 -7.15 -30.17 0.66
C THR A 1036 -6.82 -29.04 -0.30
N VAL A 1037 -5.65 -29.10 -0.96
CA VAL A 1037 -5.23 -28.13 -1.97
C VAL A 1037 -5.15 -28.81 -3.33
N ILE A 1038 -6.00 -28.36 -4.26
CA ILE A 1038 -6.13 -28.90 -5.61
C ILE A 1038 -5.68 -27.85 -6.62
N PHE A 1039 -4.76 -28.22 -7.50
CA PHE A 1039 -4.27 -27.34 -8.55
C PHE A 1039 -4.70 -27.84 -9.93
N ALA A 1040 -5.44 -26.99 -10.66
CA ALA A 1040 -5.99 -27.26 -11.97
C ALA A 1040 -5.92 -26.02 -12.89
N GLN A 1041 -4.95 -25.14 -12.67
CA GLN A 1041 -4.66 -23.96 -13.49
C GLN A 1041 -3.68 -24.27 -14.64
N ASP A 1042 -3.77 -23.52 -15.74
CA ASP A 1042 -2.87 -23.59 -16.89
C ASP A 1042 -1.70 -22.59 -16.77
N GLY A 1043 -1.89 -21.50 -16.02
CA GLY A 1043 -0.88 -20.47 -15.78
C GLY A 1043 0.27 -20.91 -14.85
N CYS A 1044 1.24 -20.02 -14.70
CA CYS A 1044 2.47 -20.26 -13.93
C CYS A 1044 2.32 -19.86 -12.46
N VAL A 1045 2.67 -20.75 -11.54
CA VAL A 1045 2.76 -20.47 -10.10
C VAL A 1045 4.24 -20.37 -9.71
N ASN A 1046 4.68 -19.17 -9.37
CA ASN A 1046 6.05 -18.84 -8.98
C ASN A 1046 6.08 -18.60 -7.46
N ILE A 1047 6.89 -19.34 -6.72
CA ILE A 1047 7.06 -19.18 -5.27
C ILE A 1047 8.53 -18.91 -4.99
N HIS A 1048 8.84 -17.71 -4.50
CA HIS A 1048 10.17 -17.31 -4.07
C HIS A 1048 10.13 -16.99 -2.58
N CYS A 1049 10.88 -17.73 -1.76
CA CYS A 1049 10.91 -17.49 -0.33
C CYS A 1049 12.32 -17.54 0.22
N ASN A 1050 12.64 -16.56 1.05
CA ASN A 1050 13.93 -16.41 1.71
C ASN A 1050 13.72 -16.27 3.22
N GLY A 1051 14.07 -17.31 3.97
CA GLY A 1051 13.87 -17.37 5.42
C GLY A 1051 14.51 -18.61 6.03
N ALA A 1052 14.67 -18.69 7.36
CA ALA A 1052 15.29 -19.86 7.98
C ALA A 1052 14.55 -21.17 7.66
N LYS A 1053 13.21 -21.22 7.76
CA LYS A 1053 12.46 -22.47 7.60
C LYS A 1053 11.18 -22.26 6.82
N GLY A 1054 10.88 -23.16 5.88
CA GLY A 1054 9.59 -23.07 5.21
C GLY A 1054 9.26 -24.15 4.19
N VAL A 1055 8.04 -24.05 3.67
CA VAL A 1055 7.47 -24.96 2.68
C VAL A 1055 6.91 -24.14 1.51
N GLY A 1056 7.25 -24.48 0.27
CA GLY A 1056 6.69 -23.83 -0.92
C GLY A 1056 5.19 -24.13 -1.05
N ILE A 1057 4.86 -25.41 -1.27
CA ILE A 1057 3.47 -25.91 -1.29
C ILE A 1057 3.32 -27.00 -0.23
N GLY A 1058 2.50 -26.73 0.79
CA GLY A 1058 2.21 -27.64 1.91
C GLY A 1058 2.33 -26.98 3.29
N SER A 1059 2.67 -27.75 4.33
CA SER A 1059 2.64 -27.28 5.73
C SER A 1059 3.66 -28.00 6.63
N GLY A 1060 3.62 -27.70 7.93
CA GLY A 1060 4.36 -28.42 8.95
C GLY A 1060 4.00 -29.90 9.06
N TYR A 1061 2.75 -30.20 9.37
CA TYR A 1061 2.30 -31.56 9.73
C TYR A 1061 1.64 -32.33 8.58
N GLY A 1062 1.51 -31.72 7.40
CA GLY A 1062 1.01 -32.38 6.20
C GLY A 1062 -0.40 -31.93 5.81
N GLY A 1063 -1.05 -32.73 4.98
CA GLY A 1063 -2.32 -32.41 4.34
C GLY A 1063 -2.46 -33.14 3.01
N VAL A 1064 -3.44 -32.75 2.18
CA VAL A 1064 -3.69 -33.38 0.88
C VAL A 1064 -3.32 -32.41 -0.24
N ILE A 1065 -2.34 -32.79 -1.07
CA ILE A 1065 -1.87 -32.01 -2.22
C ILE A 1065 -2.14 -32.79 -3.51
N ASP A 1066 -2.98 -32.25 -4.38
CA ASP A 1066 -3.33 -32.83 -5.69
C ASP A 1066 -3.05 -31.82 -6.82
N ILE A 1067 -1.98 -32.04 -7.57
CA ILE A 1067 -1.56 -31.17 -8.67
C ILE A 1067 -1.88 -31.86 -10.01
N ARG A 1068 -2.84 -31.33 -10.76
CA ARG A 1068 -3.37 -32.01 -11.97
C ARG A 1068 -2.86 -31.46 -13.29
N LYS A 1069 -2.41 -30.20 -13.32
CA LYS A 1069 -1.79 -29.52 -14.48
C LYS A 1069 -1.15 -28.20 -14.06
N GLY A 1070 -0.41 -27.57 -15.00
CA GLY A 1070 0.16 -26.23 -14.85
C GLY A 1070 1.68 -26.19 -14.81
N LYS A 1071 2.23 -25.00 -14.58
CA LYS A 1071 3.67 -24.76 -14.45
C LYS A 1071 4.00 -24.21 -13.06
N TYR A 1072 5.02 -24.77 -12.41
CA TYR A 1072 5.43 -24.40 -11.05
C TYR A 1072 6.91 -24.08 -11.02
N ILE A 1073 7.28 -22.93 -10.47
CA ILE A 1073 8.67 -22.52 -10.24
C ILE A 1073 8.81 -22.21 -8.75
N ILE A 1074 9.60 -23.00 -8.03
CA ILE A 1074 9.75 -22.88 -6.58
C ILE A 1074 11.22 -22.65 -6.25
N GLU A 1075 11.54 -21.49 -5.68
CA GLU A 1075 12.88 -21.10 -5.28
C GLU A 1075 12.94 -20.77 -3.79
N LEU A 1076 13.66 -21.59 -3.01
CA LEU A 1076 13.74 -21.45 -1.56
C LEU A 1076 15.19 -21.32 -1.09
N THR A 1077 15.46 -20.36 -0.20
CA THR A 1077 16.76 -20.15 0.47
C THR A 1077 16.59 -20.14 1.98
N GLY A 1078 17.55 -20.70 2.73
CA GLY A 1078 17.37 -20.85 4.19
C GLY A 1078 18.16 -21.96 4.89
N GLU A 1079 17.66 -22.37 6.06
CA GLU A 1079 18.15 -23.54 6.79
C GLU A 1079 17.39 -24.81 6.39
N GLU A 1080 16.06 -24.79 6.44
CA GLU A 1080 15.19 -25.93 6.09
C GLU A 1080 14.18 -25.51 5.02
N GLY A 1081 14.11 -26.27 3.92
CA GLY A 1081 13.21 -25.94 2.81
C GLY A 1081 12.58 -27.18 2.18
N VAL A 1082 11.26 -27.17 2.05
CA VAL A 1082 10.52 -28.21 1.30
C VAL A 1082 9.85 -27.56 0.10
N GLY A 1083 10.13 -28.04 -1.11
CA GLY A 1083 9.50 -27.51 -2.32
C GLY A 1083 8.00 -27.79 -2.32
N ILE A 1084 7.63 -29.07 -2.35
CA ILE A 1084 6.24 -29.56 -2.29
C ILE A 1084 6.15 -30.69 -1.26
N GLY A 1085 5.34 -30.53 -0.22
CA GLY A 1085 5.08 -31.56 0.78
C GLY A 1085 5.06 -31.04 2.21
N SER A 1086 5.70 -31.73 3.14
CA SER A 1086 5.60 -31.41 4.57
C SER A 1086 6.97 -31.28 5.25
N ARG A 1087 7.04 -30.53 6.34
CA ARG A 1087 8.27 -30.50 7.14
C ARG A 1087 8.38 -31.74 8.02
N SER A 1088 7.36 -32.01 8.84
CA SER A 1088 7.44 -32.94 9.96
C SER A 1088 6.45 -34.11 9.91
N GLY A 1089 5.26 -33.92 9.34
CA GLY A 1089 4.26 -34.99 9.28
C GLY A 1089 4.30 -35.81 7.99
N ASP A 1090 3.54 -36.89 7.95
CA ASP A 1090 3.45 -37.77 6.79
C ASP A 1090 2.70 -37.10 5.64
N ILE A 1091 3.09 -37.39 4.39
CA ILE A 1091 2.48 -36.74 3.23
C ILE A 1091 2.17 -37.72 2.10
N ASN A 1092 1.02 -37.50 1.46
CA ASN A 1092 0.62 -38.13 0.22
C ASN A 1092 0.52 -37.07 -0.89
N ILE A 1093 1.32 -37.23 -1.94
CA ILE A 1093 1.47 -36.25 -3.02
C ILE A 1093 1.14 -36.91 -4.36
N GLY A 1094 0.12 -36.37 -5.04
CA GLY A 1094 -0.21 -36.71 -6.43
C GLY A 1094 0.10 -35.56 -7.37
N ILE A 1095 0.96 -35.78 -8.38
CA ILE A 1095 1.27 -34.79 -9.41
C ILE A 1095 1.12 -35.40 -10.80
N ALA A 1096 0.34 -34.74 -11.66
CA ALA A 1096 0.11 -35.16 -13.04
C ALA A 1096 0.20 -33.99 -14.04
N MET A 1097 0.66 -34.24 -15.26
CA MET A 1097 0.56 -33.30 -16.41
C MET A 1097 1.16 -31.89 -16.17
N CYS A 1098 2.31 -31.80 -15.50
CA CYS A 1098 2.90 -30.53 -15.06
C CYS A 1098 4.33 -30.31 -15.56
N ASN A 1099 4.74 -29.04 -15.61
CA ASN A 1099 6.14 -28.64 -15.69
C ASN A 1099 6.57 -27.99 -14.36
N ILE A 1100 7.53 -28.59 -13.67
CA ILE A 1100 7.97 -28.18 -12.34
C ILE A 1100 9.46 -27.86 -12.37
N SER A 1101 9.84 -26.69 -11.87
CA SER A 1101 11.22 -26.29 -11.62
C SER A 1101 11.40 -25.96 -10.16
N ILE A 1102 12.27 -26.68 -9.46
CA ILE A 1102 12.55 -26.45 -8.03
C ILE A 1102 14.04 -26.11 -7.86
N ARG A 1103 14.33 -24.99 -7.21
CA ARG A 1103 15.66 -24.57 -6.79
C ARG A 1103 15.69 -24.40 -5.29
N LEU A 1104 16.46 -25.23 -4.59
CA LEU A 1104 16.59 -25.18 -3.13
C LEU A 1104 18.04 -24.91 -2.77
N VAL A 1105 18.29 -23.81 -2.07
CA VAL A 1105 19.63 -23.49 -1.52
C VAL A 1105 19.47 -23.35 -0.02
N THR A 1106 19.32 -24.50 0.65
CA THR A 1106 19.12 -24.58 2.10
C THR A 1106 20.05 -25.60 2.75
N THR A 1107 20.25 -25.54 4.07
CA THR A 1107 21.05 -26.54 4.78
C THR A 1107 20.45 -27.95 4.65
N ASN A 1108 19.14 -28.08 4.89
CA ASN A 1108 18.36 -29.30 4.72
C ASN A 1108 17.25 -29.04 3.71
N ASN A 1109 17.18 -29.81 2.63
CA ASN A 1109 16.12 -29.65 1.64
C ASN A 1109 15.52 -30.95 1.14
N VAL A 1110 14.22 -30.86 0.83
CA VAL A 1110 13.46 -31.87 0.11
C VAL A 1110 12.73 -31.20 -1.06
N GLY A 1111 12.95 -31.70 -2.28
CA GLY A 1111 12.23 -31.20 -3.45
C GLY A 1111 10.74 -31.51 -3.39
N ILE A 1112 10.42 -32.81 -3.37
CA ILE A 1112 9.05 -33.33 -3.26
C ILE A 1112 9.02 -34.42 -2.19
N GLY A 1113 8.26 -34.23 -1.11
CA GLY A 1113 8.13 -35.19 -0.01
C GLY A 1113 8.23 -34.55 1.37
N SER A 1114 8.95 -35.17 2.31
CA SER A 1114 9.00 -34.71 3.71
C SER A 1114 10.41 -34.66 4.30
N ILE A 1115 10.70 -33.72 5.21
CA ILE A 1115 12.00 -33.72 5.91
C ILE A 1115 12.03 -34.79 7.01
N TYR A 1116 11.03 -34.81 7.89
CA TYR A 1116 11.00 -35.74 9.04
C TYR A 1116 9.90 -36.80 8.97
N GLY A 1117 8.89 -36.62 8.13
CA GLY A 1117 7.79 -37.58 7.97
C GLY A 1117 8.05 -38.60 6.86
N ASN A 1118 7.11 -39.54 6.74
CA ASN A 1118 7.06 -40.50 5.64
C ASN A 1118 6.49 -39.84 4.38
N ALA A 1119 6.89 -40.35 3.20
CA ALA A 1119 6.47 -39.79 1.92
C ALA A 1119 5.89 -40.86 1.01
N GLU A 1120 4.64 -40.68 0.58
CA GLU A 1120 4.04 -41.38 -0.54
C GLU A 1120 3.91 -40.41 -1.72
N VAL A 1121 4.65 -40.67 -2.80
CA VAL A 1121 4.75 -39.74 -3.93
C VAL A 1121 4.41 -40.46 -5.23
N SER A 1122 3.39 -39.97 -5.92
CA SER A 1122 2.95 -40.47 -7.23
C SER A 1122 3.03 -39.39 -8.29
N LEU A 1123 3.89 -39.59 -9.31
CA LEU A 1123 4.16 -38.62 -10.38
C LEU A 1123 3.83 -39.21 -11.74
N SER A 1124 3.09 -38.50 -12.59
CA SER A 1124 2.78 -38.96 -13.95
C SER A 1124 2.75 -37.85 -15.01
N HIS A 1125 3.28 -38.09 -16.22
CA HIS A 1125 3.22 -37.08 -17.30
C HIS A 1125 3.86 -35.73 -16.91
N ILE A 1126 4.98 -35.74 -16.18
CA ILE A 1126 5.63 -34.51 -15.70
C ILE A 1126 6.98 -34.25 -16.35
N LEU A 1127 7.36 -32.97 -16.42
CA LEU A 1127 8.73 -32.52 -16.64
C LEU A 1127 9.21 -31.87 -15.34
N LEU A 1128 10.25 -32.42 -14.71
CA LEU A 1128 10.80 -31.92 -13.44
C LEU A 1128 12.27 -31.53 -13.60
N GLN A 1129 12.58 -30.29 -13.24
CA GLN A 1129 13.95 -29.78 -13.16
C GLN A 1129 14.28 -29.39 -11.71
N CYS A 1130 15.36 -29.94 -11.17
CA CYS A 1130 15.79 -29.68 -9.78
C CYS A 1130 17.22 -29.17 -9.72
N VAL A 1131 17.46 -28.10 -8.96
CA VAL A 1131 18.81 -27.59 -8.67
C VAL A 1131 18.96 -27.36 -7.17
N PHE A 1132 19.57 -28.31 -6.45
CA PHE A 1132 19.65 -28.28 -4.99
C PHE A 1132 21.08 -28.11 -4.47
N GLY A 1133 21.23 -27.28 -3.45
CA GLY A 1133 22.48 -27.01 -2.73
C GLY A 1133 22.25 -27.12 -1.22
N GLY A 1134 23.17 -27.75 -0.48
CA GLY A 1134 23.01 -27.84 0.98
C GLY A 1134 23.97 -28.78 1.72
N THR A 1135 23.56 -29.19 2.92
CA THR A 1135 24.22 -30.26 3.69
C THR A 1135 23.51 -31.58 3.51
N PHE A 1136 22.19 -31.62 3.69
CA PHE A 1136 21.36 -32.82 3.48
C PHE A 1136 20.30 -32.51 2.42
N SER A 1137 20.23 -33.32 1.38
CA SER A 1137 19.32 -33.10 0.25
C SER A 1137 18.62 -34.37 -0.16
N ALA A 1138 17.28 -34.32 -0.26
CA ALA A 1138 16.49 -35.32 -0.96
C ALA A 1138 15.81 -34.71 -2.19
N GLY A 1139 15.97 -35.32 -3.36
CA GLY A 1139 15.29 -34.86 -4.58
C GLY A 1139 13.79 -35.11 -4.47
N ILE A 1140 13.42 -36.39 -4.44
CA ILE A 1140 12.06 -36.88 -4.21
C ILE A 1140 12.12 -37.94 -3.09
N GLY A 1141 11.33 -37.78 -2.02
CA GLY A 1141 11.28 -38.73 -0.91
C GLY A 1141 11.41 -38.08 0.46
N THR A 1142 12.26 -38.62 1.33
CA THR A 1142 12.40 -38.11 2.71
C THR A 1142 13.85 -38.07 3.19
N LEU A 1143 14.18 -37.11 4.06
CA LEU A 1143 15.51 -37.04 4.69
C LEU A 1143 15.59 -37.92 5.94
N TYR A 1144 14.64 -37.78 6.85
CA TYR A 1144 14.69 -38.41 8.17
C TYR A 1144 13.48 -39.30 8.48
N GLY A 1145 12.51 -39.40 7.57
CA GLY A 1145 11.38 -40.31 7.71
C GLY A 1145 11.77 -41.78 7.52
N ASP A 1146 10.88 -42.65 8.01
CA ASP A 1146 11.10 -44.09 8.05
C ASP A 1146 10.83 -44.75 6.68
N GLU A 1147 9.84 -44.25 5.92
CA GLU A 1147 9.43 -44.83 4.65
C GLU A 1147 9.28 -43.79 3.53
N ALA A 1148 9.80 -44.14 2.34
CA ALA A 1148 9.55 -43.42 1.09
C ALA A 1148 9.02 -44.37 0.01
N ASN A 1149 7.76 -44.21 -0.38
CA ASN A 1149 7.10 -44.96 -1.44
C ASN A 1149 6.92 -44.05 -2.66
N ILE A 1150 7.66 -44.34 -3.73
CA ILE A 1150 7.79 -43.45 -4.89
C ILE A 1150 7.38 -44.20 -6.16
N ASN A 1151 6.33 -43.73 -6.81
CA ASN A 1151 5.81 -44.26 -8.07
C ASN A 1151 5.86 -43.18 -9.14
N ILE A 1152 6.59 -43.43 -10.24
CA ILE A 1152 6.79 -42.45 -11.30
C ILE A 1152 6.49 -43.09 -12.65
N ALA A 1153 5.68 -42.42 -13.49
CA ALA A 1153 5.36 -42.90 -14.83
C ALA A 1153 5.38 -41.78 -15.88
N ASN A 1154 5.81 -42.07 -17.12
CA ASN A 1154 5.69 -41.13 -18.25
C ASN A 1154 6.30 -39.75 -17.97
N ALA A 1155 7.51 -39.66 -17.43
CA ALA A 1155 8.06 -38.40 -16.93
C ALA A 1155 9.53 -38.18 -17.33
N ASN A 1156 9.92 -36.90 -17.44
CA ASN A 1156 11.28 -36.48 -17.74
C ASN A 1156 11.89 -35.68 -16.58
N PHE A 1157 13.07 -36.09 -16.12
CA PHE A 1157 13.75 -35.52 -14.96
C PHE A 1157 15.15 -35.03 -15.31
N ASP A 1158 15.48 -33.83 -14.86
CA ASP A 1158 16.84 -33.30 -14.82
C ASP A 1158 17.14 -32.79 -13.40
N MET A 1159 17.97 -33.53 -12.67
CA MET A 1159 18.33 -33.21 -11.30
C MET A 1159 19.83 -32.90 -11.18
N ASN A 1160 20.15 -31.73 -10.65
CA ASN A 1160 21.51 -31.31 -10.33
C ASN A 1160 21.63 -31.00 -8.83
N LEU A 1161 22.31 -31.87 -8.10
CA LEU A 1161 22.32 -31.89 -6.64
C LEU A 1161 23.76 -31.75 -6.12
N ARG A 1162 23.99 -30.78 -5.24
CA ARG A 1162 25.28 -30.55 -4.58
C ARG A 1162 25.10 -30.41 -3.08
N ALA A 1163 25.35 -31.48 -2.33
CA ALA A 1163 25.24 -31.48 -0.88
C ALA A 1163 26.20 -32.47 -0.23
N VAL A 1164 26.41 -32.36 1.09
CA VAL A 1164 27.27 -33.32 1.81
C VAL A 1164 26.66 -34.72 1.74
N VAL A 1165 25.35 -34.83 1.93
CA VAL A 1165 24.57 -36.07 1.86
C VAL A 1165 23.43 -35.88 0.85
N ILE A 1166 23.32 -36.78 -0.13
CA ILE A 1166 22.30 -36.72 -1.18
C ILE A 1166 21.59 -38.08 -1.29
N SER A 1167 20.25 -38.06 -1.30
CA SER A 1167 19.43 -39.11 -1.92
C SER A 1167 18.56 -38.47 -3.00
N ALA A 1168 18.94 -38.62 -4.28
CA ALA A 1168 18.20 -37.93 -5.35
C ALA A 1168 16.76 -38.43 -5.46
N ILE A 1169 16.53 -39.75 -5.38
CA ILE A 1169 15.19 -40.32 -5.27
C ILE A 1169 15.20 -41.43 -4.22
N GLY A 1170 14.50 -41.24 -3.10
CA GLY A 1170 14.41 -42.19 -1.99
C GLY A 1170 14.47 -41.54 -0.61
N SER A 1171 14.69 -42.36 0.42
CA SER A 1171 14.93 -41.93 1.78
C SER A 1171 16.44 -41.79 2.05
N ALA A 1172 16.87 -40.89 2.94
CA ALA A 1172 18.25 -40.92 3.42
C ALA A 1172 18.49 -42.00 4.49
N ARG A 1173 17.45 -42.64 5.06
CA ARG A 1173 17.56 -43.58 6.19
C ARG A 1173 16.99 -44.98 5.93
N GLU A 1174 15.73 -45.23 6.31
CA GLU A 1174 15.19 -46.53 6.74
C GLU A 1174 14.75 -47.43 5.58
N PHE A 1175 13.60 -47.19 4.94
CA PHE A 1175 13.11 -48.00 3.82
C PHE A 1175 12.70 -47.16 2.62
N SER A 1176 12.91 -47.68 1.41
CA SER A 1176 12.40 -47.05 0.19
C SER A 1176 11.89 -48.08 -0.81
N SER A 1177 10.75 -47.80 -1.43
CA SER A 1177 10.20 -48.55 -2.55
C SER A 1177 10.05 -47.60 -3.74
N ILE A 1178 10.79 -47.88 -4.81
CA ILE A 1178 10.87 -47.00 -5.99
C ILE A 1178 10.46 -47.80 -7.22
N GLU A 1179 9.35 -47.42 -7.85
CA GLU A 1179 8.93 -47.95 -9.15
C GLU A 1179 8.86 -46.81 -10.19
N ILE A 1180 9.63 -46.94 -11.28
CA ILE A 1180 9.70 -45.94 -12.35
C ILE A 1180 9.40 -46.63 -13.70
N LYS A 1181 8.48 -46.06 -14.48
CA LYS A 1181 8.02 -46.59 -15.77
C LYS A 1181 8.06 -45.53 -16.87
N GLU A 1182 8.57 -45.87 -18.05
CA GLU A 1182 8.48 -45.01 -19.25
C GLU A 1182 9.04 -43.59 -19.02
N CYS A 1183 10.20 -43.47 -18.36
CA CYS A 1183 10.78 -42.18 -17.97
C CYS A 1183 12.17 -41.92 -18.56
N GLY A 1184 12.46 -40.65 -18.86
CA GLY A 1184 13.81 -40.15 -19.11
C GLY A 1184 14.38 -39.48 -17.85
N ILE A 1185 15.48 -39.99 -17.30
CA ILE A 1185 16.05 -39.49 -16.04
C ILE A 1185 17.51 -39.11 -16.23
N THR A 1186 17.84 -37.85 -15.94
CA THR A 1186 19.22 -37.37 -15.82
C THR A 1186 19.47 -36.90 -14.38
N ILE A 1187 20.46 -37.50 -13.71
CA ILE A 1187 20.86 -37.13 -12.34
C ILE A 1187 22.35 -36.83 -12.31
N LYS A 1188 22.71 -35.65 -11.80
CA LYS A 1188 24.08 -35.25 -11.49
C LYS A 1188 24.17 -34.93 -10.01
N GLY A 1189 24.89 -35.75 -9.26
CA GLY A 1189 25.05 -35.62 -7.81
C GLY A 1189 26.51 -35.48 -7.40
N GLU A 1190 26.85 -34.47 -6.61
CA GLU A 1190 28.19 -34.30 -6.06
C GLU A 1190 28.13 -34.07 -4.54
N GLY A 1191 28.74 -34.99 -3.77
CA GLY A 1191 28.70 -34.96 -2.32
C GLY A 1191 29.66 -35.93 -1.64
N ARG A 1192 29.75 -35.88 -0.30
CA ARG A 1192 30.51 -36.87 0.47
C ARG A 1192 29.79 -38.21 0.40
N ASP A 1193 28.50 -38.20 0.71
CA ASP A 1193 27.62 -39.36 0.82
C ASP A 1193 26.45 -39.18 -0.15
N ALA A 1194 26.67 -39.40 -1.45
CA ALA A 1194 25.70 -39.10 -2.50
C ALA A 1194 25.22 -40.36 -3.21
N LEU A 1195 23.90 -40.47 -3.36
CA LEU A 1195 23.21 -41.58 -4.03
C LEU A 1195 22.22 -41.02 -5.06
N ALA A 1196 22.17 -41.65 -6.24
CA ALA A 1196 21.17 -41.37 -7.26
C ALA A 1196 19.80 -41.94 -6.86
N PHE A 1197 19.75 -43.12 -6.24
CA PHE A 1197 18.51 -43.76 -5.84
C PHE A 1197 18.69 -44.51 -4.51
N GLY A 1198 17.64 -44.57 -3.69
CA GLY A 1198 17.59 -45.37 -2.47
C GLY A 1198 18.23 -44.70 -1.24
N ASN A 1199 18.70 -45.53 -0.30
CA ASN A 1199 19.09 -45.09 1.03
C ASN A 1199 20.47 -45.60 1.49
N HIS A 1200 21.01 -44.98 2.53
CA HIS A 1200 22.38 -45.25 3.01
C HIS A 1200 22.54 -46.63 3.66
N ASN A 1201 21.46 -47.24 4.15
CA ASN A 1201 21.47 -48.56 4.77
C ASN A 1201 21.23 -49.71 3.78
N ARG A 1202 21.02 -49.41 2.49
CA ARG A 1202 20.72 -50.36 1.39
C ARG A 1202 19.40 -51.13 1.52
N ALA A 1203 18.48 -50.68 2.36
CA ALA A 1203 17.14 -51.23 2.47
C ALA A 1203 16.19 -50.52 1.47
N CYS A 1204 16.40 -50.76 0.18
CA CYS A 1204 15.61 -50.17 -0.88
C CYS A 1204 15.27 -51.21 -1.96
N LYS A 1205 14.04 -51.18 -2.47
CA LYS A 1205 13.60 -51.97 -3.63
C LYS A 1205 13.38 -51.04 -4.80
N ILE A 1206 14.01 -51.34 -5.94
CA ILE A 1206 14.01 -50.48 -7.11
C ILE A 1206 13.60 -51.27 -8.34
N LYS A 1207 12.62 -50.74 -9.07
CA LYS A 1207 12.14 -51.32 -10.32
C LYS A 1207 12.06 -50.23 -11.40
N PHE A 1208 12.79 -50.43 -12.49
CA PHE A 1208 12.76 -49.59 -13.69
C PHE A 1208 12.15 -50.38 -14.84
N ILE A 1209 11.21 -49.78 -15.58
CA ILE A 1209 10.56 -50.38 -16.74
C ILE A 1209 10.57 -49.37 -17.89
N ASP A 1210 11.14 -49.72 -19.05
CA ASP A 1210 11.18 -48.88 -20.26
C ASP A 1210 11.74 -47.46 -20.01
N CYS A 1211 12.81 -47.35 -19.22
CA CYS A 1211 13.39 -46.06 -18.83
C CYS A 1211 14.75 -45.79 -19.50
N ASP A 1212 14.99 -44.52 -19.85
CA ASP A 1212 16.29 -44.00 -20.27
C ASP A 1212 16.94 -43.25 -19.09
N ILE A 1213 17.95 -43.83 -18.43
CA ILE A 1213 18.58 -43.28 -17.22
C ILE A 1213 20.05 -42.92 -17.49
N ASP A 1214 20.44 -41.68 -17.20
CA ASP A 1214 21.84 -41.22 -17.16
C ASP A 1214 22.14 -40.61 -15.78
N SER A 1215 22.94 -41.31 -14.99
CA SER A 1215 23.30 -40.92 -13.63
C SER A 1215 24.81 -40.72 -13.53
N ASP A 1216 25.25 -39.56 -13.06
CA ASP A 1216 26.65 -39.25 -12.76
C ASP A 1216 26.79 -38.78 -11.29
N ILE A 1217 27.31 -39.68 -10.46
CA ILE A 1217 27.48 -39.47 -9.02
C ILE A 1217 28.96 -39.37 -8.67
N LYS A 1218 29.30 -38.35 -7.89
CA LYS A 1218 30.60 -38.23 -7.21
C LYS A 1218 30.38 -38.41 -5.71
N SER A 1219 30.92 -39.48 -5.14
CA SER A 1219 30.73 -39.83 -3.73
C SER A 1219 31.90 -40.64 -3.15
N ASN A 1220 32.15 -40.49 -1.85
CA ASN A 1220 33.08 -41.31 -1.08
C ASN A 1220 32.48 -42.66 -0.63
N LEU A 1221 31.17 -42.88 -0.77
CA LEU A 1221 30.50 -44.13 -0.36
C LEU A 1221 30.85 -45.33 -1.25
N HIS A 1222 31.53 -45.12 -2.37
CA HIS A 1222 31.75 -46.13 -3.41
C HIS A 1222 30.44 -46.82 -3.87
N LEU A 1223 29.31 -46.12 -3.75
CA LEU A 1223 27.97 -46.55 -4.18
C LEU A 1223 27.32 -45.41 -4.96
N ASP A 1224 26.64 -45.73 -6.05
CA ASP A 1224 25.75 -44.84 -6.79
C ASP A 1224 24.28 -45.05 -6.42
N VAL A 1225 23.91 -46.29 -6.07
CA VAL A 1225 22.56 -46.70 -5.67
C VAL A 1225 22.58 -47.35 -4.29
N GLY A 1226 21.71 -46.87 -3.41
CA GLY A 1226 21.50 -47.35 -2.05
C GLY A 1226 20.55 -48.54 -1.97
N ALA A 1227 20.83 -49.62 -2.71
CA ALA A 1227 20.08 -50.88 -2.68
C ALA A 1227 21.03 -52.06 -2.84
N LEU A 1228 20.60 -53.27 -2.46
CA LEU A 1228 21.32 -54.49 -2.85
C LEU A 1228 21.06 -54.77 -4.33
N GLU A 1229 22.06 -55.29 -5.06
CA GLU A 1229 21.90 -55.63 -6.48
C GLU A 1229 20.78 -56.67 -6.74
N SER A 1230 20.42 -57.50 -5.75
CA SER A 1230 19.26 -58.41 -5.82
C SER A 1230 17.90 -57.69 -5.79
N ASP A 1231 17.86 -56.48 -5.26
CA ASP A 1231 16.65 -55.66 -5.09
C ASP A 1231 16.52 -54.58 -6.18
N ILE A 1232 17.45 -54.56 -7.15
CA ILE A 1232 17.40 -53.71 -8.35
C ILE A 1232 16.93 -54.56 -9.52
N SER A 1233 15.83 -54.17 -10.15
CA SER A 1233 15.31 -54.82 -11.36
C SER A 1233 15.13 -53.80 -12.48
N ILE A 1234 15.86 -53.96 -13.58
CA ILE A 1234 15.77 -53.10 -14.78
C ILE A 1234 15.17 -53.93 -15.91
N TYR A 1235 14.04 -53.46 -16.45
CA TYR A 1235 13.31 -54.09 -17.55
C TYR A 1235 13.27 -53.15 -18.75
N ASN A 1236 13.93 -53.51 -19.85
CA ASN A 1236 14.05 -52.68 -21.07
C ASN A 1236 14.63 -51.26 -20.83
N GLY A 1237 14.89 -50.50 -21.90
CA GLY A 1237 15.44 -49.13 -21.84
C GLY A 1237 16.98 -49.02 -21.88
N ARG A 1238 17.52 -47.79 -21.82
CA ARG A 1238 18.96 -47.50 -21.84
C ARG A 1238 19.40 -46.93 -20.49
N VAL A 1239 20.32 -47.60 -19.81
CA VAL A 1239 20.84 -47.12 -18.52
C VAL A 1239 22.34 -46.87 -18.59
N SER A 1240 22.78 -45.73 -18.07
CA SER A 1240 24.18 -45.38 -17.84
C SER A 1240 24.32 -44.87 -16.41
N PHE A 1241 25.08 -45.60 -15.61
CA PHE A 1241 25.42 -45.21 -14.24
C PHE A 1241 26.92 -44.96 -14.16
N LYS A 1242 27.32 -43.77 -13.69
CA LYS A 1242 28.70 -43.37 -13.49
C LYS A 1242 28.91 -43.01 -12.03
N LEU A 1243 30.00 -43.53 -11.47
CA LEU A 1243 30.43 -43.25 -10.11
C LEU A 1243 31.90 -42.85 -10.10
N ASN A 1244 32.19 -41.62 -9.66
CA ASN A 1244 33.54 -41.05 -9.63
C ASN A 1244 34.28 -41.18 -10.98
N GLY A 1245 33.55 -41.02 -12.09
CA GLY A 1245 34.05 -41.14 -13.45
C GLY A 1245 34.18 -42.58 -14.00
N ASN A 1246 33.85 -43.61 -13.22
CA ASN A 1246 33.82 -45.01 -13.69
C ASN A 1246 32.40 -45.43 -14.03
N GLU A 1247 32.23 -46.19 -15.11
CA GLU A 1247 30.93 -46.73 -15.53
C GLU A 1247 30.58 -48.01 -14.76
N ILE A 1248 29.35 -48.09 -14.25
CA ILE A 1248 28.80 -49.23 -13.51
C ILE A 1248 27.86 -50.00 -14.44
N GLN A 1249 28.17 -51.28 -14.66
CA GLN A 1249 27.38 -52.18 -15.50
C GLN A 1249 26.36 -52.94 -14.65
N ARG A 1250 25.08 -52.88 -15.03
CA ARG A 1250 23.98 -53.65 -14.41
C ARG A 1250 23.26 -54.51 -15.44
N GLU A 1251 22.72 -55.64 -15.01
CA GLU A 1251 21.99 -56.56 -15.88
C GLU A 1251 20.62 -55.98 -16.27
N ILE A 1252 20.39 -55.80 -17.57
CA ILE A 1252 19.10 -55.40 -18.12
C ILE A 1252 18.33 -56.67 -18.48
N ARG A 1253 17.16 -56.86 -17.87
CA ARG A 1253 16.25 -57.94 -18.24
C ARG A 1253 15.39 -57.45 -19.40
N TYR A 1254 15.30 -58.24 -20.46
CA TYR A 1254 14.39 -57.96 -21.57
C TYR A 1254 13.17 -58.84 -21.39
N GLU A 1255 12.01 -58.25 -21.08
CA GLU A 1255 10.74 -58.97 -21.18
C GLU A 1255 10.40 -59.13 -22.67
N GLY A 1256 10.27 -60.37 -23.13
CA GLY A 1256 9.90 -60.66 -24.52
C GLY A 1256 8.46 -60.22 -24.79
N LEU A 1257 8.31 -59.36 -25.80
CA LEU A 1257 7.10 -58.94 -26.53
C LEU A 1257 5.76 -59.56 -26.11
#